data_AF-A0ABD1KUJ1-F1
#
_entry.id   AF-A0ABD1KUJ1-F1
#
_cell.length_a   1.000
_cell.length_b   1.000
_cell.length_c   1.000
_cell.angle_alpha   90.00
_cell.angle_beta   90.00
_cell.angle_gamma   90.00
#
_symmetry.space_group_name_H-M   'P 1'
#
loop_
_entity.id
_entity.type
_entity.pdbx_description
1 polymer ?
#
loop_
_entity_poly.entity_id
_entity_poly.type
_entity_poly.pdbx_seq_one_letter_code
_entity_poly.pdbx_strand_id
1 'polypeptide(L)'
;MASQVAKTVLALGAQEVKSLNDGINFKKNSENGKCFIIYKQGDELRACRNQCKHQGGLFIKDIEDMDGRTVRCTKHYWKLNVATMCYVNPPDSFMQDELEVVWRDASDGGLDIVELNPPDPWLTDPREAQELDAGEVTITYLTHACMELKLGSRTMMFDPWLTGPAFARGWWLLHEPPPDWQERLCSADLMYISHMHSDHLSYPTLKVLSERRPDMPVYVGDTSRPVFWYLGNSGVKLTNINVVPFGVWQNVDEHLRFMILMDGVHPEMDTCIIVEYKGHMILNTVDCTRPNGGRLPHGVDLMMSDFAGGASGFPMTFHGGRYSENWKADFIKNERRKLLNYKAQLVQSLQPKIYCPFAGYFVEAHPSDRYIKETNTKNNPDELNALIRKNCAGVATWTPKPGSVLDLAVALKDPSCRHAITDPPSGTKIYKDSWDFDLYVQNLNSAIGDPIFKHKSWTECYYTWAGFKDYNLVIRVVETDDDFNPVPGGYDYLVDFLDLSFPSSRPDREHPYEEIKNRMGVMRHVVRKGLLWDDLYIGFQNRLSREPDIYHHRFWNHFQTQLPTTPPDWDLFLQQMAASVLPSSGSSCVLSLSTDSPLPDITDEKFIEDCVKIHNLNRSNVYPTAGNMLYMSWDAALAITARAWARNCVFDHNIYLRGDVKKVHPTFKSLGENIWSGHPVGSFSVGKAMKSWVDEKEHYQYNSNVCNPGKACGHYTQVVWATSYKVGCAVHRCPDGIEGFRETKGHESAHFVCNYYPPGNLVNFRGVRDKPYEQGRPCIRCAGDTCEHSLCRDPTRDTAIDYSYWSPEWDPEKSRCGSFCEAVLVVRPLSVLLIFASAYAIKKQCPNIFVYE
;
A
#
# COMPACT_ATOMS: atom_id res chain seq x y z
N MET A 1 -2.48 25.85 -20.19
CA MET A 1 -1.57 24.70 -20.07
C MET A 1 -0.15 25.21 -20.17
N ALA A 2 0.58 25.26 -19.06
CA ALA A 2 2.01 25.56 -19.10
C ALA A 2 2.72 24.36 -19.77
N SER A 3 3.48 24.61 -20.84
CA SER A 3 4.26 23.59 -21.53
C SER A 3 5.31 22.98 -20.60
N GLN A 4 5.55 21.67 -20.71
CA GLN A 4 6.68 20.99 -20.06
C GLN A 4 7.97 21.74 -20.40
N VAL A 5 8.69 22.25 -19.40
CA VAL A 5 9.91 23.02 -19.61
C VAL A 5 11.10 22.09 -19.41
N ALA A 6 11.84 21.83 -20.47
CA ALA A 6 13.10 21.09 -20.39
C ALA A 6 14.21 22.06 -19.97
N LYS A 7 15.01 21.70 -18.96
CA LYS A 7 16.14 22.52 -18.50
C LYS A 7 17.45 21.76 -18.70
N THR A 8 18.36 22.35 -19.45
CA THR A 8 19.75 21.86 -19.51
C THR A 8 20.41 22.03 -18.15
N VAL A 9 20.82 20.92 -17.55
CA VAL A 9 21.46 20.88 -16.21
C VAL A 9 22.97 20.66 -16.30
N LEU A 10 23.47 20.17 -17.42
CA LEU A 10 24.89 20.10 -17.76
C LEU A 10 25.05 20.18 -19.28
N ALA A 11 25.98 21.01 -19.74
CA ALA A 11 26.34 21.15 -21.14
C ALA A 11 27.81 20.71 -21.30
N LEU A 12 28.08 19.77 -22.21
CA LEU A 12 29.42 19.31 -22.55
C LEU A 12 29.76 19.75 -23.98
N GLY A 13 30.98 20.28 -24.17
CA GLY A 13 31.50 20.57 -25.51
C GLY A 13 32.00 19.31 -26.23
N ALA A 14 32.20 19.38 -27.55
CA ALA A 14 32.63 18.25 -28.37
C ALA A 14 33.90 17.54 -27.87
N GLN A 15 34.88 18.30 -27.38
CA GLN A 15 36.12 17.73 -26.82
C GLN A 15 35.86 16.98 -25.51
N GLU A 16 34.96 17.49 -24.67
CA GLU A 16 34.61 16.85 -23.40
C GLU A 16 33.81 15.57 -23.63
N VAL A 17 32.92 15.56 -24.62
CA VAL A 17 32.20 14.35 -25.06
C VAL A 17 33.17 13.30 -25.57
N LYS A 18 34.15 13.68 -26.41
CA LYS A 18 35.22 12.78 -26.87
C LYS A 18 36.10 12.24 -25.74
N SER A 19 36.21 12.97 -24.62
CA SER A 19 36.96 12.53 -23.44
C SER A 19 36.21 11.55 -22.53
N LEU A 20 34.94 11.25 -22.81
CA LEU A 20 34.17 10.28 -22.03
C LEU A 20 34.69 8.86 -22.27
N ASN A 21 35.17 8.24 -21.20
CA ASN A 21 35.60 6.84 -21.21
C ASN A 21 34.39 5.92 -21.16
N ASP A 22 34.50 4.71 -21.68
CA ASP A 22 33.49 3.67 -21.44
C ASP A 22 33.40 3.39 -19.92
N GLY A 23 32.17 3.19 -19.44
CA GLY A 23 31.83 3.08 -18.03
C GLY A 23 31.46 4.42 -17.37
N ILE A 24 31.79 4.56 -16.08
CA ILE A 24 31.34 5.67 -15.22
C ILE A 24 32.22 6.92 -15.38
N ASN A 25 31.59 8.04 -15.73
CA ASN A 25 32.20 9.37 -15.80
C ASN A 25 31.50 10.34 -14.83
N PHE A 26 32.26 10.94 -13.92
CA PHE A 26 31.75 12.02 -13.07
C PHE A 26 32.02 13.37 -13.73
N LYS A 27 30.96 14.17 -13.89
CA LYS A 27 31.04 15.53 -14.45
C LYS A 27 30.44 16.54 -13.50
N LYS A 28 30.92 17.77 -13.55
CA LYS A 28 30.49 18.86 -12.68
C LYS A 28 30.08 20.03 -13.55
N ASN A 29 28.89 20.59 -13.28
CA ASN A 29 28.49 21.84 -13.89
C ASN A 29 29.32 22.98 -13.26
N SER A 30 30.03 23.74 -14.08
CA SER A 30 30.94 24.80 -13.66
C SER A 30 30.23 26.02 -13.06
N GLU A 31 28.98 26.29 -13.46
CA GLU A 31 28.21 27.46 -13.04
C GLU A 31 27.63 27.29 -11.63
N ASN A 32 27.05 26.11 -11.34
CA ASN A 32 26.32 25.87 -10.09
C ASN A 32 26.98 24.79 -9.20
N GLY A 33 28.07 24.18 -9.67
CA GLY A 33 28.83 23.19 -8.93
C GLY A 33 28.16 21.83 -8.74
N LYS A 34 26.96 21.60 -9.31
CA LYS A 34 26.25 20.32 -9.19
C LYS A 34 26.99 19.22 -9.98
N CYS A 35 27.04 18.04 -9.39
CA CYS A 35 27.73 16.88 -9.96
C CYS A 35 26.73 15.92 -10.62
N PHE A 36 27.17 15.26 -11.69
CA PHE A 36 26.41 14.33 -12.52
C PHE A 36 27.24 13.08 -12.79
N ILE A 37 26.56 11.98 -13.03
CA ILE A 37 27.15 10.72 -13.47
C ILE A 37 26.68 10.47 -14.89
N ILE A 38 27.62 10.19 -15.79
CA ILE A 38 27.36 9.78 -17.16
C ILE A 38 27.95 8.39 -17.33
N TYR A 39 27.08 7.41 -17.60
CA TYR A 39 27.47 6.06 -17.95
C TYR A 39 27.51 5.93 -19.46
N LYS A 40 28.63 5.41 -19.99
CA LYS A 40 28.83 5.18 -21.43
C LYS A 40 29.05 3.71 -21.72
N GLN A 41 28.35 3.17 -22.70
CA GLN A 41 28.57 1.83 -23.25
C GLN A 41 28.50 1.88 -24.78
N GLY A 42 29.66 1.94 -25.43
CA GLY A 42 29.70 2.22 -26.87
C GLY A 42 29.14 3.61 -27.17
N ASP A 43 28.10 3.67 -28.01
CA ASP A 43 27.40 4.92 -28.36
C ASP A 43 26.22 5.24 -27.42
N GLU A 44 25.84 4.33 -26.53
CA GLU A 44 24.77 4.55 -25.56
C GLU A 44 25.28 5.36 -24.36
N LEU A 45 24.51 6.39 -23.99
CA LEU A 45 24.78 7.25 -22.85
C LEU A 45 23.55 7.29 -21.95
N ARG A 46 23.78 7.10 -20.64
CA ARG A 46 22.78 7.32 -19.59
C ARG A 46 23.32 8.33 -18.59
N ALA A 47 22.45 9.16 -18.03
CA ALA A 47 22.88 10.20 -17.11
C ALA A 47 21.96 10.33 -15.89
N CYS A 48 22.53 10.68 -14.75
CA CYS A 48 21.77 11.03 -13.55
C CYS A 48 22.51 12.07 -12.70
N ARG A 49 21.80 12.67 -11.74
CA ARG A 49 22.44 13.53 -10.74
C ARG A 49 23.36 12.66 -9.87
N ASN A 50 24.56 13.16 -9.54
CA ASN A 50 25.43 12.51 -8.55
C ASN A 50 24.94 12.81 -7.12
N GLN A 51 23.74 12.34 -6.81
CA GLN A 51 23.10 12.50 -5.52
C GLN A 51 22.15 11.33 -5.31
N CYS A 52 22.40 10.54 -4.29
CA CYS A 52 21.61 9.37 -3.93
C CYS A 52 20.17 9.79 -3.60
N LYS A 53 19.18 9.21 -4.29
CA LYS A 53 17.74 9.47 -4.07
C LYS A 53 17.25 9.16 -2.65
N HIS A 54 17.94 8.25 -1.95
CA HIS A 54 17.64 7.88 -0.56
C HIS A 54 17.94 9.03 0.43
N GLN A 55 19.20 9.18 0.85
CA GLN A 55 19.60 10.17 1.85
C GLN A 55 20.40 11.35 1.27
N GLY A 56 20.41 11.53 -0.05
CA GLY A 56 21.11 12.64 -0.69
C GLY A 56 22.65 12.59 -0.59
N GLY A 57 23.23 11.42 -0.34
CA GLY A 57 24.70 11.24 -0.33
C GLY A 57 25.30 11.28 -1.74
N LEU A 58 26.55 11.72 -1.87
CA LEU A 58 27.24 11.63 -3.16
C LEU A 58 27.59 10.17 -3.46
N PHE A 59 27.56 9.80 -4.73
CA PHE A 59 28.10 8.52 -5.17
C PHE A 59 29.59 8.66 -5.50
N ILE A 60 30.34 7.64 -5.13
CA ILE A 60 31.75 7.43 -5.48
C ILE A 60 31.87 6.09 -6.22
N LYS A 61 32.94 5.89 -7.00
CA LYS A 61 33.22 4.56 -7.57
C LYS A 61 33.31 3.55 -6.42
N ASP A 62 32.65 2.42 -6.60
CA ASP A 62 32.80 1.33 -5.66
C ASP A 62 34.09 0.58 -5.95
N ILE A 63 34.91 0.35 -4.91
CA ILE A 63 36.23 -0.30 -5.08
C ILE A 63 36.09 -1.82 -5.26
N GLU A 64 34.93 -2.36 -4.89
CA GLU A 64 34.56 -3.76 -5.05
C GLU A 64 33.88 -4.03 -6.40
N ASP A 65 33.72 -2.99 -7.23
CA ASP A 65 33.04 -3.07 -8.51
C ASP A 65 33.94 -3.71 -9.58
N MET A 66 33.63 -4.95 -9.94
CA MET A 66 34.41 -5.69 -10.94
C MET A 66 33.98 -5.41 -12.38
N ASP A 67 32.77 -4.88 -12.60
CA ASP A 67 32.22 -4.65 -13.94
C ASP A 67 32.21 -3.17 -14.39
N GLY A 68 32.60 -2.25 -13.49
CA GLY A 68 32.72 -0.82 -13.76
C GLY A 68 31.38 -0.09 -13.90
N ARG A 69 30.29 -0.64 -13.39
CA ARG A 69 28.91 -0.12 -13.50
C ARG A 69 28.33 0.33 -12.17
N THR A 70 29.03 0.07 -11.06
CA THR A 70 28.50 0.28 -9.72
C THR A 70 29.14 1.48 -9.03
N VAL A 71 28.28 2.34 -8.49
CA VAL A 71 28.70 3.44 -7.61
C VAL A 71 28.13 3.26 -6.22
N ARG A 72 28.88 3.66 -5.20
CA ARG A 72 28.52 3.51 -3.79
C ARG A 72 28.21 4.85 -3.15
N CYS A 73 27.08 4.94 -2.45
CA CYS A 73 26.68 6.12 -1.71
C CYS A 73 27.60 6.35 -0.50
N THR A 74 28.14 7.55 -0.38
CA THR A 74 29.02 7.96 0.73
C THR A 74 28.35 8.03 2.09
N LYS A 75 27.01 8.06 2.16
CA LYS A 75 26.28 8.20 3.44
C LYS A 75 25.94 6.87 4.11
N HIS A 76 25.44 5.91 3.32
CA HIS A 76 24.89 4.65 3.83
C HIS A 76 25.36 3.43 3.00
N TYR A 77 26.33 3.63 2.11
CA TYR A 77 27.02 2.59 1.35
C TYR A 77 26.14 1.76 0.40
N TRP A 78 24.91 2.22 0.14
CA TRP A 78 24.07 1.62 -0.88
C TRP A 78 24.71 1.76 -2.25
N LYS A 79 24.51 0.75 -3.07
CA LYS A 79 25.15 0.61 -4.37
C LYS A 79 24.11 0.85 -5.46
N LEU A 80 24.44 1.69 -6.43
CA LEU A 80 23.63 1.99 -7.61
C LEU A 80 24.35 1.44 -8.83
N ASN A 81 23.65 0.64 -9.63
CA ASN A 81 24.11 0.28 -10.96
C ASN A 81 23.69 1.38 -11.93
N VAL A 82 24.65 2.16 -12.43
CA VAL A 82 24.36 3.33 -13.29
C VAL A 82 24.06 2.94 -14.73
N ALA A 83 24.28 1.69 -15.11
CA ALA A 83 23.90 1.15 -16.41
C ALA A 83 22.41 0.80 -16.47
N THR A 84 21.78 0.52 -15.33
CA THR A 84 20.34 0.22 -15.21
C THR A 84 19.56 1.32 -14.50
N MET A 85 20.24 2.19 -13.73
CA MET A 85 19.69 3.11 -12.73
C MET A 85 19.02 2.40 -11.54
N CYS A 86 19.17 1.08 -11.41
CA CYS A 86 18.64 0.32 -10.28
C CYS A 86 19.64 0.27 -9.13
N TYR A 87 19.17 0.44 -7.91
CA TYR A 87 19.95 0.15 -6.72
C TYR A 87 20.13 -1.36 -6.57
N VAL A 88 21.37 -1.80 -6.39
CA VAL A 88 21.77 -3.21 -6.27
C VAL A 88 22.08 -3.61 -4.83
N ASN A 89 22.23 -2.62 -3.94
CA ASN A 89 22.22 -2.83 -2.50
C ASN A 89 21.56 -1.62 -1.85
N PRO A 90 20.34 -1.74 -1.31
CA PRO A 90 19.52 -2.94 -1.27
C PRO A 90 19.03 -3.31 -2.69
N PRO A 91 19.06 -4.60 -3.07
CA PRO A 91 18.51 -5.05 -4.34
C PRO A 91 17.00 -4.84 -4.38
N ASP A 92 16.45 -4.73 -5.59
CA ASP A 92 15.02 -4.58 -5.85
C ASP A 92 14.35 -3.43 -5.07
N SER A 93 15.08 -2.33 -4.90
CA SER A 93 14.57 -1.09 -4.30
C SER A 93 14.11 -0.11 -5.40
N PHE A 94 14.23 1.19 -5.18
CA PHE A 94 13.83 2.20 -6.16
C PHE A 94 14.90 2.43 -7.23
N MET A 95 14.51 3.11 -8.31
CA MET A 95 15.42 3.57 -9.35
C MET A 95 15.87 5.01 -9.10
N GLN A 96 17.10 5.31 -9.49
CA GLN A 96 17.61 6.67 -9.54
C GLN A 96 16.91 7.46 -10.66
N ASP A 97 16.65 8.75 -10.42
CA ASP A 97 16.05 9.62 -11.43
C ASP A 97 17.03 9.78 -12.62
N GLU A 98 16.60 9.34 -13.80
CA GLU A 98 17.36 9.45 -15.04
C GLU A 98 17.16 10.82 -15.69
N LEU A 99 18.25 11.36 -16.26
CA LEU A 99 18.26 12.61 -17.00
C LEU A 99 18.36 12.29 -18.49
N GLU A 100 17.67 13.08 -19.30
CA GLU A 100 17.68 12.95 -20.75
C GLU A 100 19.02 13.40 -21.32
N VAL A 101 19.53 12.64 -22.30
CA VAL A 101 20.77 12.95 -23.01
C VAL A 101 20.42 13.44 -24.42
N VAL A 102 20.65 14.72 -24.67
CA VAL A 102 20.30 15.38 -25.93
C VAL A 102 21.57 15.80 -26.65
N TRP A 103 21.78 15.26 -27.85
CA TRP A 103 22.86 15.70 -28.73
C TRP A 103 22.53 17.08 -29.31
N ARG A 104 23.48 18.02 -29.21
CA ARG A 104 23.39 19.27 -30.00
C ARG A 104 23.62 18.93 -31.47
N ASP A 105 23.15 19.80 -32.37
CA ASP A 105 23.18 19.61 -33.83
C ASP A 105 24.42 18.84 -34.32
N ALA A 106 24.24 18.00 -35.34
CA ALA A 106 25.24 17.04 -35.82
C ALA A 106 26.60 17.67 -36.22
N SER A 107 26.68 18.99 -36.42
CA SER A 107 27.90 19.73 -36.71
C SER A 107 28.74 20.11 -35.48
N ASP A 108 28.14 20.23 -34.29
CA ASP A 108 28.83 20.72 -33.08
C ASP A 108 29.36 19.55 -32.22
N GLY A 109 28.73 18.36 -32.29
CA GLY A 109 29.16 17.17 -31.53
C GLY A 109 29.13 17.35 -30.00
N GLY A 110 28.50 18.42 -29.52
CA GLY A 110 28.25 18.69 -28.11
C GLY A 110 27.03 17.94 -27.60
N LEU A 111 26.91 17.87 -26.27
CA LEU A 111 25.90 17.06 -25.60
C LEU A 111 25.34 17.81 -24.40
N ASP A 112 24.02 17.80 -24.27
CA ASP A 112 23.29 18.40 -23.18
C ASP A 112 22.61 17.32 -22.35
N ILE A 113 22.79 17.40 -21.03
CA ILE A 113 22.02 16.63 -20.06
C ILE A 113 20.85 17.50 -19.64
N VAL A 114 19.65 16.98 -19.85
CA VAL A 114 18.40 17.70 -19.72
C VAL A 114 17.55 17.08 -18.62
N GLU A 115 17.04 17.92 -17.74
CA GLU A 115 16.03 17.55 -16.76
C GLU A 115 14.67 18.00 -17.26
N LEU A 116 13.74 17.06 -17.39
CA LEU A 116 12.35 17.37 -17.68
C LEU A 116 11.72 17.95 -16.42
N ASN A 117 11.31 19.22 -16.46
CA ASN A 117 10.55 19.83 -15.37
C ASN A 117 9.07 19.90 -15.75
N PRO A 118 8.21 19.06 -15.15
CA PRO A 118 6.77 19.29 -15.20
C PRO A 118 6.48 20.69 -14.65
N PRO A 119 5.45 21.39 -15.15
CA PRO A 119 5.01 22.61 -14.48
C PRO A 119 4.69 22.32 -13.01
N ASP A 120 5.11 23.22 -12.12
CA ASP A 120 4.86 23.07 -10.70
C ASP A 120 3.36 23.22 -10.43
N PRO A 121 2.71 22.25 -9.76
CA PRO A 121 1.25 22.15 -9.73
C PRO A 121 0.60 23.35 -9.02
N TRP A 122 1.24 23.89 -7.98
CA TRP A 122 0.75 25.07 -7.25
C TRP A 122 0.78 26.38 -8.06
N LEU A 123 1.50 26.42 -9.19
CA LEU A 123 1.46 27.56 -10.12
C LEU A 123 0.27 27.49 -11.08
N THR A 124 -0.55 26.44 -11.01
CA THR A 124 -1.79 26.35 -11.76
C THR A 124 -2.84 27.23 -11.07
N ASP A 125 -3.32 28.26 -11.76
CA ASP A 125 -4.30 29.23 -11.24
C ASP A 125 -3.82 29.97 -9.96
N PRO A 126 -2.73 30.75 -10.04
CA PRO A 126 -2.19 31.46 -8.87
C PRO A 126 -3.14 32.56 -8.39
N ARG A 127 -3.28 32.72 -7.07
CA ARG A 127 -4.06 33.79 -6.45
C ARG A 127 -3.12 34.82 -5.82
N GLU A 128 -3.38 36.11 -6.07
CA GLU A 128 -2.65 37.17 -5.38
C GLU A 128 -3.04 37.22 -3.90
N ALA A 129 -2.05 37.47 -3.04
CA ALA A 129 -2.24 37.57 -1.61
C ALA A 129 -3.07 38.83 -1.27
N GLN A 130 -4.22 38.62 -0.61
CA GLN A 130 -5.07 39.71 -0.10
C GLN A 130 -4.64 40.11 1.31
N GLU A 131 -5.08 41.27 1.81
CA GLU A 131 -4.83 41.63 3.21
C GLU A 131 -5.57 40.68 4.16
N LEU A 132 -4.89 40.29 5.25
CA LEU A 132 -5.46 39.50 6.34
C LEU A 132 -5.70 40.36 7.57
N ASP A 133 -6.84 40.16 8.21
CA ASP A 133 -7.15 40.75 9.51
C ASP A 133 -6.52 39.93 10.65
N ALA A 134 -6.20 40.58 11.76
CA ALA A 134 -5.73 39.89 12.96
C ALA A 134 -6.79 38.88 13.45
N GLY A 135 -6.37 37.66 13.75
CA GLY A 135 -7.23 36.56 14.17
C GLY A 135 -8.00 35.86 13.04
N GLU A 136 -7.81 36.29 11.79
CA GLU A 136 -8.44 35.67 10.61
C GLU A 136 -7.79 34.33 10.27
N VAL A 137 -6.45 34.27 10.28
CA VAL A 137 -5.68 33.04 10.08
C VAL A 137 -4.86 32.74 11.33
N THR A 138 -5.22 31.67 12.03
CA THR A 138 -4.51 31.24 13.24
C THR A 138 -4.14 29.77 13.19
N ILE A 139 -2.93 29.43 13.66
CA ILE A 139 -2.43 28.07 13.76
C ILE A 139 -2.27 27.73 15.23
N THR A 140 -3.03 26.74 15.71
CA THR A 140 -2.97 26.24 17.09
C THR A 140 -2.28 24.88 17.12
N TYR A 141 -1.23 24.76 17.94
CA TYR A 141 -0.57 23.47 18.14
C TYR A 141 -1.23 22.68 19.27
N LEU A 142 -1.55 21.40 19.02
CA LEU A 142 -2.15 20.52 20.02
C LEU A 142 -1.10 19.57 20.62
N THR A 143 -0.51 18.71 19.80
CA THR A 143 0.56 17.75 20.19
C THR A 143 1.14 17.09 18.94
N HIS A 144 2.36 16.56 19.00
CA HIS A 144 3.04 15.87 17.88
C HIS A 144 2.75 16.51 16.50
N ALA A 145 2.20 15.77 15.54
CA ALA A 145 1.82 16.27 14.21
C ALA A 145 0.40 16.89 14.15
N CYS A 146 -0.26 17.07 15.30
CA CYS A 146 -1.61 17.59 15.38
C CYS A 146 -1.65 19.12 15.48
N MET A 147 -2.16 19.74 14.41
CA MET A 147 -2.35 21.19 14.26
C MET A 147 -3.79 21.52 13.88
N GLU A 148 -4.30 22.62 14.43
CA GLU A 148 -5.58 23.22 14.03
C GLU A 148 -5.29 24.52 13.27
N LEU A 149 -5.80 24.64 12.05
CA LEU A 149 -5.72 25.83 11.23
C LEU A 149 -7.10 26.48 11.16
N LYS A 150 -7.25 27.67 11.71
CA LYS A 150 -8.41 28.54 11.47
C LYS A 150 -8.10 29.43 10.27
N LEU A 151 -9.00 29.42 9.28
CA LEU A 151 -8.86 30.08 7.99
C LEU A 151 -10.18 30.81 7.70
N GLY A 152 -10.29 32.04 8.20
CA GLY A 152 -11.54 32.80 8.19
C GLY A 152 -12.60 32.15 9.09
N SER A 153 -13.71 31.71 8.50
CA SER A 153 -14.77 30.98 9.20
C SER A 153 -14.57 29.46 9.22
N ARG A 154 -13.56 28.93 8.52
CA ARG A 154 -13.28 27.50 8.43
C ARG A 154 -12.17 27.08 9.37
N THR A 155 -12.22 25.82 9.78
CA THR A 155 -11.22 25.19 10.64
C THR A 155 -10.81 23.84 10.08
N MET A 156 -9.50 23.61 9.95
CA MET A 156 -8.93 22.38 9.40
C MET A 156 -8.00 21.72 10.42
N MET A 157 -8.19 20.43 10.67
CA MET A 157 -7.36 19.64 11.60
C MET A 157 -6.36 18.78 10.84
N PHE A 158 -5.11 18.73 11.27
CA PHE A 158 -4.08 17.83 10.75
C PHE A 158 -3.80 16.70 11.75
N ASP A 159 -3.64 15.47 11.25
CA ASP A 159 -3.02 14.30 11.93
C ASP A 159 -3.32 14.19 13.45
N PRO A 160 -4.58 13.96 13.85
CA PRO A 160 -4.99 14.04 15.25
C PRO A 160 -4.62 12.80 16.05
N TRP A 161 -3.38 12.74 16.54
CA TRP A 161 -2.98 11.84 17.63
C TRP A 161 -3.07 12.56 18.98
N LEU A 162 -4.22 12.42 19.66
CA LEU A 162 -4.53 13.15 20.91
C LEU A 162 -4.68 12.22 22.12
N THR A 163 -4.77 10.91 21.93
CA THR A 163 -4.81 9.93 23.01
C THR A 163 -4.25 8.57 22.57
N GLY A 164 -3.86 7.77 23.56
CA GLY A 164 -3.32 6.43 23.36
C GLY A 164 -1.89 6.40 22.80
N PRO A 165 -1.32 5.19 22.66
CA PRO A 165 -0.03 4.99 22.06
C PRO A 165 -0.10 4.96 20.53
N ALA A 166 1.08 5.07 19.91
CA ALA A 166 1.34 4.74 18.52
C ALA A 166 2.33 3.56 18.43
N PHE A 167 2.29 2.83 17.31
CA PHE A 167 3.07 1.63 17.02
C PHE A 167 2.96 0.59 18.14
N ALA A 168 1.75 0.04 18.27
CA ALA A 168 1.26 -0.76 19.39
C ALA A 168 1.41 -0.07 20.77
N ARG A 169 2.60 -0.16 21.36
CA ARG A 169 2.93 0.40 22.69
C ARG A 169 4.29 1.10 22.73
N GLY A 170 4.94 1.25 21.57
CA GLY A 170 6.30 1.80 21.49
C GLY A 170 6.34 3.30 21.72
N TRP A 171 5.36 4.04 21.21
CA TRP A 171 5.38 5.50 21.18
C TRP A 171 4.24 6.07 22.00
N TRP A 172 4.55 7.07 22.83
CA TRP A 172 3.59 7.74 23.68
C TRP A 172 3.71 9.26 23.53
N LEU A 173 2.57 9.95 23.65
CA LEU A 173 2.54 11.41 23.60
C LEU A 173 3.47 12.00 24.65
N LEU A 174 4.40 12.86 24.22
CA LEU A 174 5.26 13.62 25.11
C LEU A 174 4.50 14.80 25.73
N HIS A 175 3.63 15.42 24.93
CA HIS A 175 2.85 16.58 25.31
C HIS A 175 1.46 16.21 25.81
N GLU A 176 0.97 16.96 26.80
CA GLU A 176 -0.42 16.90 27.23
C GLU A 176 -1.27 17.73 26.25
N PRO A 177 -2.26 17.14 25.56
CA PRO A 177 -3.11 17.88 24.65
C PRO A 177 -3.94 18.93 25.43
N PRO A 178 -4.31 20.07 24.80
CA PRO A 178 -5.17 21.06 25.43
C PRO A 178 -6.47 20.44 25.98
N PRO A 179 -6.98 20.85 27.15
CA PRO A 179 -8.15 20.21 27.77
C PRO A 179 -9.43 20.21 26.91
N ASP A 180 -9.55 21.16 25.98
CA ASP A 180 -10.66 21.35 25.04
C ASP A 180 -10.43 20.65 23.69
N TRP A 181 -9.44 19.75 23.59
CA TRP A 181 -9.08 19.11 22.31
C TRP A 181 -10.25 18.35 21.68
N GLN A 182 -11.14 17.76 22.48
CA GLN A 182 -12.29 17.00 21.95
C GLN A 182 -13.29 17.94 21.29
N GLU A 183 -13.55 19.09 21.90
CA GLU A 183 -14.43 20.12 21.37
C GLU A 183 -13.84 20.69 20.07
N ARG A 184 -12.54 20.98 20.05
CA ARG A 184 -11.81 21.45 18.86
C ARG A 184 -11.90 20.44 17.72
N LEU A 185 -11.55 19.18 17.99
CA LEU A 185 -11.62 18.10 17.01
C LEU A 185 -13.03 17.91 16.46
N CYS A 186 -14.05 17.96 17.31
CA CYS A 186 -15.45 17.79 16.91
C CYS A 186 -16.08 19.05 16.32
N SER A 187 -15.41 20.21 16.34
CA SER A 187 -15.90 21.47 15.74
C SER A 187 -15.27 21.75 14.39
N ALA A 188 -14.04 21.29 14.15
CA ALA A 188 -13.29 21.42 12.89
C ALA A 188 -14.15 21.17 11.63
N ASP A 189 -14.13 22.05 10.63
CA ASP A 189 -14.94 21.85 9.40
C ASP A 189 -14.44 20.69 8.52
N LEU A 190 -13.14 20.42 8.54
CA LEU A 190 -12.51 19.35 7.78
C LEU A 190 -11.22 18.87 8.45
N MET A 191 -10.75 17.70 8.02
CA MET A 191 -9.53 17.08 8.51
C MET A 191 -8.66 16.60 7.36
N TYR A 192 -7.34 16.68 7.53
CA TYR A 192 -6.36 16.04 6.67
C TYR A 192 -5.57 15.00 7.47
N ILE A 193 -5.42 13.81 6.89
CA ILE A 193 -4.52 12.77 7.39
C ILE A 193 -3.42 12.57 6.36
N SER A 194 -2.17 12.80 6.76
CA SER A 194 -1.00 12.69 5.88
C SER A 194 -0.71 11.27 5.42
N HIS A 195 -0.74 10.30 6.33
CA HIS A 195 -0.49 8.89 6.03
C HIS A 195 -1.01 7.98 7.14
N MET A 196 -0.79 6.67 7.02
CA MET A 196 -1.49 5.66 7.81
C MET A 196 -0.82 5.25 9.12
N HIS A 197 0.35 5.79 9.45
CA HIS A 197 1.01 5.46 10.71
C HIS A 197 0.20 6.00 11.89
N SER A 198 0.19 5.25 12.99
CA SER A 198 -0.71 5.48 14.13
C SER A 198 -0.47 6.77 14.92
N ASP A 199 0.70 7.40 14.76
CA ASP A 199 1.05 8.73 15.29
C ASP A 199 0.51 9.89 14.43
N HIS A 200 -0.06 9.58 13.26
CA HIS A 200 -0.81 10.50 12.39
C HIS A 200 -2.29 10.08 12.26
N LEU A 201 -2.53 8.80 11.98
CA LEU A 201 -3.82 8.13 11.92
C LEU A 201 -4.12 7.38 13.24
N SER A 202 -4.43 8.15 14.29
CA SER A 202 -4.72 7.58 15.61
C SER A 202 -6.15 7.04 15.72
N TYR A 203 -6.33 5.72 15.55
CA TYR A 203 -7.63 5.08 15.77
C TYR A 203 -8.25 5.34 17.17
N PRO A 204 -7.49 5.37 18.28
CA PRO A 204 -8.03 5.77 19.59
C PRO A 204 -8.67 7.17 19.56
N THR A 205 -8.01 8.14 18.93
CA THR A 205 -8.53 9.51 18.80
C THR A 205 -9.74 9.56 17.87
N LEU A 206 -9.67 8.88 16.73
CA LEU A 206 -10.75 8.86 15.74
C LEU A 206 -12.00 8.14 16.23
N LYS A 207 -11.87 7.19 17.17
CA LYS A 207 -13.02 6.55 17.80
C LYS A 207 -13.86 7.57 18.56
N VAL A 208 -13.22 8.42 19.38
CA VAL A 208 -13.88 9.52 20.11
C VAL A 208 -14.57 10.49 19.14
N LEU A 209 -13.90 10.84 18.03
CA LEU A 209 -14.51 11.69 17.00
C LEU A 209 -15.73 11.02 16.37
N SER A 210 -15.61 9.77 15.93
CA SER A 210 -16.68 9.08 15.18
C SER A 210 -17.93 8.79 16.01
N GLU A 211 -17.80 8.77 17.34
CA GLU A 211 -18.95 8.69 18.26
C GLU A 211 -19.75 10.00 18.33
N ARG A 212 -19.11 11.15 18.09
CA ARG A 212 -19.72 12.49 18.17
C ARG A 212 -20.07 13.09 16.80
N ARG A 213 -19.22 12.88 15.79
CA ARG A 213 -19.32 13.44 14.44
C ARG A 213 -18.80 12.45 13.38
N PRO A 214 -19.55 11.38 13.08
CA PRO A 214 -19.15 10.36 12.10
C PRO A 214 -19.10 10.88 10.64
N ASP A 215 -19.71 12.03 10.36
CA ASP A 215 -19.83 12.67 9.05
C ASP A 215 -18.72 13.70 8.74
N MET A 216 -17.76 13.87 9.67
CA MET A 216 -16.61 14.76 9.49
C MET A 216 -15.92 14.54 8.13
N PRO A 217 -15.80 15.57 7.27
CA PRO A 217 -15.04 15.47 6.02
C PRO A 217 -13.56 15.24 6.31
N VAL A 218 -13.05 14.06 5.94
CA VAL A 218 -11.62 13.72 6.04
C VAL A 218 -11.03 13.63 4.65
N TYR A 219 -9.87 14.25 4.42
CA TYR A 219 -9.16 14.24 3.15
C TYR A 219 -7.82 13.52 3.27
N VAL A 220 -7.54 12.67 2.28
CA VAL A 220 -6.30 11.89 2.19
C VAL A 220 -5.81 11.84 0.74
N GLY A 221 -4.50 11.64 0.54
CA GLY A 221 -3.93 11.43 -0.80
C GLY A 221 -4.28 10.06 -1.38
N ASP A 222 -4.29 9.97 -2.72
CA ASP A 222 -4.51 8.73 -3.49
C ASP A 222 -3.23 7.86 -3.51
N THR A 223 -2.88 7.32 -2.33
CA THR A 223 -1.73 6.43 -2.13
C THR A 223 -2.02 5.00 -2.59
N SER A 224 -1.00 4.23 -2.98
CA SER A 224 -1.20 2.85 -3.47
C SER A 224 -1.78 1.91 -2.41
N ARG A 225 -1.43 2.11 -1.13
CA ARG A 225 -2.14 1.50 -0.01
C ARG A 225 -3.13 2.54 0.55
N PRO A 226 -4.44 2.26 0.60
CA PRO A 226 -5.41 3.22 1.13
C PRO A 226 -5.08 3.61 2.58
N VAL A 227 -5.04 4.92 2.88
CA VAL A 227 -4.73 5.41 4.24
C VAL A 227 -5.63 4.76 5.30
N PHE A 228 -6.93 4.66 5.02
CA PHE A 228 -7.93 4.04 5.91
C PHE A 228 -8.14 2.54 5.69
N TRP A 229 -7.11 1.79 5.29
CA TRP A 229 -7.21 0.34 5.00
C TRP A 229 -7.78 -0.49 6.16
N TYR A 230 -7.55 -0.11 7.42
CA TYR A 230 -8.00 -0.86 8.61
C TYR A 230 -9.29 -0.28 9.23
N LEU A 231 -9.97 0.67 8.58
CA LEU A 231 -11.15 1.35 9.14
C LEU A 231 -12.26 0.38 9.56
N GLY A 232 -12.59 -0.61 8.72
CA GLY A 232 -13.67 -1.56 9.00
C GLY A 232 -13.42 -2.41 10.25
N ASN A 233 -12.17 -2.63 10.62
CA ASN A 233 -11.76 -3.48 11.74
C ASN A 233 -11.35 -2.69 13.00
N SER A 234 -11.19 -1.36 12.89
CA SER A 234 -10.76 -0.51 14.00
C SER A 234 -11.90 -0.14 14.97
N GLY A 235 -13.16 -0.30 14.54
CA GLY A 235 -14.34 0.14 15.29
C GLY A 235 -14.65 1.63 15.18
N VAL A 236 -13.88 2.38 14.37
CA VAL A 236 -14.16 3.78 14.02
C VAL A 236 -15.26 3.84 12.96
N LYS A 237 -16.22 4.76 13.14
CA LYS A 237 -17.45 4.86 12.34
C LYS A 237 -17.50 6.09 11.42
N LEU A 238 -16.35 6.51 10.91
CA LEU A 238 -16.29 7.64 9.97
C LEU A 238 -16.94 7.26 8.63
N THR A 239 -17.68 8.19 8.04
CA THR A 239 -18.51 7.95 6.84
C THR A 239 -18.15 8.83 5.65
N ASN A 240 -17.32 9.86 5.85
CA ASN A 240 -17.04 10.89 4.85
C ASN A 240 -15.52 11.04 4.61
N ILE A 241 -14.94 10.02 3.95
CA ILE A 241 -13.51 9.98 3.59
C ILE A 241 -13.38 10.31 2.11
N ASN A 242 -12.60 11.34 1.81
CA ASN A 242 -12.37 11.89 0.48
C ASN A 242 -10.93 11.63 0.07
N VAL A 243 -10.74 10.71 -0.87
CA VAL A 243 -9.44 10.43 -1.49
C VAL A 243 -9.26 11.38 -2.66
N VAL A 244 -8.18 12.16 -2.67
CA VAL A 244 -7.94 13.19 -3.69
C VAL A 244 -6.62 12.94 -4.45
N PRO A 245 -6.59 13.24 -5.76
CA PRO A 245 -5.39 13.06 -6.57
C PRO A 245 -4.28 14.04 -6.20
N PHE A 246 -3.03 13.60 -6.35
CA PHE A 246 -1.87 14.45 -6.09
C PHE A 246 -1.74 15.61 -7.08
N GLY A 247 -1.33 16.77 -6.59
CA GLY A 247 -1.06 17.94 -7.42
C GLY A 247 -2.30 18.67 -7.95
N VAL A 248 -3.49 18.41 -7.38
CA VAL A 248 -4.75 19.02 -7.81
C VAL A 248 -5.36 19.85 -6.67
N TRP A 249 -5.70 21.11 -6.98
CA TRP A 249 -6.39 22.01 -6.05
C TRP A 249 -7.80 21.50 -5.69
N GLN A 250 -8.04 21.34 -4.40
CA GLN A 250 -9.35 21.08 -3.80
C GLN A 250 -9.89 22.40 -3.25
N ASN A 251 -10.94 22.94 -3.88
CA ASN A 251 -11.56 24.19 -3.42
C ASN A 251 -12.58 23.89 -2.30
N VAL A 252 -12.39 24.50 -1.14
CA VAL A 252 -13.29 24.38 0.01
C VAL A 252 -14.35 25.49 -0.04
N ASP A 253 -13.92 26.72 -0.31
CA ASP A 253 -14.79 27.87 -0.57
C ASP A 253 -14.10 28.89 -1.49
N GLU A 254 -14.63 30.11 -1.59
CA GLU A 254 -14.09 31.20 -2.43
C GLU A 254 -12.63 31.55 -2.08
N HIS A 255 -12.24 31.41 -0.82
CA HIS A 255 -10.95 31.86 -0.31
C HIS A 255 -10.01 30.70 0.04
N LEU A 256 -10.55 29.57 0.49
CA LEU A 256 -9.80 28.42 0.97
C LEU A 256 -9.73 27.30 -0.08
N ARG A 257 -8.50 26.87 -0.39
CA ARG A 257 -8.22 25.64 -1.14
C ARG A 257 -6.99 24.93 -0.60
N PHE A 258 -6.83 23.65 -0.92
CA PHE A 258 -5.62 22.90 -0.57
C PHE A 258 -5.21 21.94 -1.68
N MET A 259 -3.97 21.45 -1.63
CA MET A 259 -3.42 20.50 -2.58
C MET A 259 -2.57 19.49 -1.83
N ILE A 260 -2.87 18.20 -1.99
CA ILE A 260 -2.04 17.11 -1.48
C ILE A 260 -1.00 16.76 -2.53
N LEU A 261 0.22 16.51 -2.09
CA LEU A 261 1.39 16.18 -2.91
C LEU A 261 1.98 14.85 -2.40
N MET A 262 2.52 14.06 -3.33
CA MET A 262 3.16 12.78 -3.02
C MET A 262 4.57 12.94 -2.45
N ASP A 263 5.02 11.99 -1.64
CA ASP A 263 6.45 11.84 -1.39
C ASP A 263 7.19 11.24 -2.59
N GLY A 264 8.43 11.67 -2.82
CA GLY A 264 9.27 11.20 -3.92
C GLY A 264 10.04 9.90 -3.65
N VAL A 265 10.05 9.43 -2.40
CA VAL A 265 10.70 8.18 -1.98
C VAL A 265 9.66 7.13 -1.58
N HIS A 266 8.65 7.53 -0.80
CA HIS A 266 7.56 6.68 -0.31
C HIS A 266 6.18 7.11 -0.84
N PRO A 267 5.98 7.20 -2.18
CA PRO A 267 4.71 7.61 -2.77
C PRO A 267 3.53 6.67 -2.43
N GLU A 268 3.84 5.45 -1.97
CA GLU A 268 2.89 4.45 -1.51
C GLU A 268 2.20 4.81 -0.18
N MET A 269 2.75 5.75 0.59
CA MET A 269 2.33 6.04 1.96
C MET A 269 2.32 7.53 2.29
N ASP A 270 3.45 8.23 2.12
CA ASP A 270 3.66 9.56 2.71
C ASP A 270 3.14 10.66 1.79
N THR A 271 2.48 11.66 2.38
CA THR A 271 1.95 12.81 1.64
C THR A 271 2.20 14.12 2.38
N CYS A 272 2.43 15.18 1.61
CA CYS A 272 2.53 16.55 2.10
C CYS A 272 1.40 17.41 1.54
N ILE A 273 1.15 18.56 2.16
CA ILE A 273 0.01 19.42 1.80
C ILE A 273 0.42 20.88 1.68
N ILE A 274 -0.17 21.55 0.69
CA ILE A 274 -0.21 23.01 0.57
C ILE A 274 -1.64 23.44 0.88
N VAL A 275 -1.81 24.35 1.84
CA VAL A 275 -3.07 25.05 2.09
C VAL A 275 -2.92 26.49 1.63
N GLU A 276 -3.86 26.98 0.84
CA GLU A 276 -3.90 28.36 0.38
C GLU A 276 -5.19 29.04 0.85
N TYR A 277 -5.05 30.19 1.51
CA TYR A 277 -6.17 31.03 1.93
C TYR A 277 -5.93 32.48 1.51
N LYS A 278 -6.84 33.05 0.70
CA LYS A 278 -6.73 34.41 0.13
C LYS A 278 -5.35 34.69 -0.51
N GLY A 279 -4.77 33.68 -1.17
CA GLY A 279 -3.45 33.77 -1.81
C GLY A 279 -2.23 33.62 -0.88
N HIS A 280 -2.42 33.41 0.43
CA HIS A 280 -1.35 33.06 1.37
C HIS A 280 -1.16 31.56 1.43
N MET A 281 0.08 31.07 1.39
CA MET A 281 0.41 29.65 1.31
C MET A 281 1.03 29.12 2.61
N ILE A 282 0.47 28.01 3.11
CA ILE A 282 0.98 27.23 4.22
C ILE A 282 1.42 25.87 3.68
N LEU A 283 2.69 25.53 3.84
CA LEU A 283 3.27 24.26 3.41
C LEU A 283 3.54 23.37 4.62
N ASN A 284 2.99 22.15 4.63
CA ASN A 284 3.30 21.14 5.63
C ASN A 284 3.97 19.94 4.95
N THR A 285 5.23 19.66 5.30
CA THR A 285 6.04 18.57 4.74
C THR A 285 6.33 17.45 5.75
N VAL A 286 5.48 17.29 6.76
CA VAL A 286 5.69 16.27 7.80
C VAL A 286 5.95 14.89 7.20
N ASP A 287 6.97 14.23 7.73
CA ASP A 287 7.45 12.86 7.45
C ASP A 287 7.85 12.51 6.00
N CYS A 288 7.54 13.36 5.02
CA CYS A 288 8.01 13.19 3.66
C CYS A 288 9.55 13.24 3.59
N THR A 289 10.14 12.15 3.09
CA THR A 289 11.59 12.05 2.89
C THR A 289 12.05 13.02 1.78
N ARG A 290 11.32 13.08 0.68
CA ARG A 290 11.57 13.93 -0.48
C ARG A 290 10.24 14.49 -1.04
N PRO A 291 9.59 15.42 -0.32
CA PRO A 291 8.25 15.91 -0.65
C PRO A 291 8.16 16.42 -2.09
N ASN A 292 7.20 15.90 -2.85
CA ASN A 292 6.97 16.16 -4.27
C ASN A 292 8.24 16.04 -5.14
N GLY A 293 9.08 15.03 -4.87
CA GLY A 293 10.34 14.82 -5.56
C GLY A 293 11.40 15.91 -5.31
N GLY A 294 11.21 16.73 -4.26
CA GLY A 294 12.07 17.86 -3.90
C GLY A 294 11.69 19.17 -4.58
N ARG A 295 10.53 19.23 -5.27
CA ARG A 295 10.01 20.46 -5.87
C ARG A 295 8.91 21.03 -4.99
N LEU A 296 9.19 22.15 -4.36
CA LEU A 296 8.29 22.81 -3.41
C LEU A 296 8.19 24.31 -3.70
N PRO A 297 7.08 24.97 -3.31
CA PRO A 297 6.92 26.41 -3.46
C PRO A 297 7.97 27.16 -2.64
N HIS A 298 8.58 28.18 -3.27
CA HIS A 298 9.46 29.13 -2.59
C HIS A 298 8.65 30.26 -1.98
N GLY A 299 9.13 30.84 -0.88
CA GLY A 299 8.56 32.06 -0.30
C GLY A 299 7.19 31.90 0.35
N VAL A 300 6.81 30.68 0.73
CA VAL A 300 5.55 30.43 1.44
C VAL A 300 5.47 31.20 2.76
N ASP A 301 4.27 31.53 3.20
CA ASP A 301 4.05 32.33 4.41
C ASP A 301 4.38 31.55 5.68
N LEU A 302 4.02 30.27 5.72
CA LEU A 302 4.36 29.35 6.80
C LEU A 302 4.81 28.01 6.23
N MET A 303 5.96 27.53 6.69
CA MET A 303 6.42 26.17 6.45
C MET A 303 6.45 25.40 7.77
N MET A 304 5.84 24.21 7.77
CA MET A 304 5.79 23.29 8.90
C MET A 304 6.45 21.97 8.51
N SER A 305 7.26 21.41 9.40
CA SER A 305 7.96 20.13 9.17
C SER A 305 8.25 19.42 10.50
N ASP A 306 8.49 18.12 10.43
CA ASP A 306 9.20 17.36 11.46
C ASP A 306 10.63 17.90 11.68
N PHE A 307 11.13 17.73 12.90
CA PHE A 307 12.51 18.10 13.28
C PHE A 307 13.32 16.92 13.82
N ALA A 308 12.63 15.89 14.32
CA ALA A 308 13.23 14.70 14.89
C ALA A 308 12.94 13.50 13.99
N GLY A 309 13.97 12.69 13.74
CA GLY A 309 13.78 11.35 13.21
C GLY A 309 13.42 10.37 14.33
N GLY A 310 13.50 9.08 14.03
CA GLY A 310 13.21 8.02 15.00
C GLY A 310 12.04 7.14 14.61
N ALA A 311 11.36 7.42 13.50
CA ALA A 311 10.43 6.53 12.78
C ALA A 311 11.15 5.32 12.15
N SER A 312 12.05 4.67 12.90
CA SER A 312 12.76 3.48 12.43
C SER A 312 13.27 2.67 13.60
N GLY A 313 13.13 1.34 13.52
CA GLY A 313 13.80 0.42 14.42
C GLY A 313 15.32 0.42 14.25
N PHE A 314 15.88 0.92 13.15
CA PHE A 314 17.32 0.96 12.90
C PHE A 314 17.99 2.19 13.54
N PRO A 315 19.14 2.04 14.24
CA PRO A 315 19.86 0.80 14.49
C PRO A 315 19.49 0.13 15.83
N MET A 316 18.52 0.68 16.57
CA MET A 316 18.31 0.37 17.98
C MET A 316 17.82 -1.04 18.26
N THR A 317 17.04 -1.60 17.33
CA THR A 317 16.55 -2.98 17.40
C THR A 317 17.61 -3.98 16.95
N PHE A 318 18.70 -3.56 16.31
CA PHE A 318 19.69 -4.45 15.73
C PHE A 318 20.76 -4.90 16.74
N HIS A 319 21.20 -6.15 16.63
CA HIS A 319 22.30 -6.72 17.42
C HIS A 319 23.21 -7.62 16.57
N GLY A 320 24.37 -7.96 17.12
CA GLY A 320 25.38 -8.79 16.45
C GLY A 320 26.19 -8.04 15.38
N GLY A 321 27.20 -8.71 14.82
CA GLY A 321 28.06 -8.15 13.77
C GLY A 321 28.66 -6.79 14.15
N ARG A 322 28.41 -5.77 13.32
CA ARG A 322 28.92 -4.40 13.52
C ARG A 322 28.11 -3.55 14.52
N TYR A 323 26.96 -4.02 14.98
CA TYR A 323 25.98 -3.25 15.77
C TYR A 323 26.34 -3.16 17.26
N SER A 324 27.59 -2.80 17.57
CA SER A 324 28.01 -2.51 18.94
C SER A 324 27.35 -1.24 19.48
N GLU A 325 27.22 -1.11 20.80
CA GLU A 325 26.62 0.07 21.44
C GLU A 325 27.37 1.37 21.09
N ASN A 326 28.71 1.32 21.00
CA ASN A 326 29.52 2.47 20.56
C ASN A 326 29.20 2.86 19.11
N TRP A 327 29.07 1.87 18.22
CA TRP A 327 28.71 2.12 16.83
C TRP A 327 27.31 2.72 16.70
N LYS A 328 26.32 2.22 17.47
CA LYS A 328 24.97 2.78 17.50
C LYS A 328 24.98 4.23 17.97
N ALA A 329 25.69 4.54 19.05
CA ALA A 329 25.80 5.90 19.57
C ALA A 329 26.42 6.87 18.54
N ASP A 330 27.49 6.45 17.86
CA ASP A 330 28.13 7.23 16.80
C ASP A 330 27.21 7.39 15.58
N PHE A 331 26.49 6.34 15.19
CA PHE A 331 25.52 6.38 14.11
C PHE A 331 24.41 7.39 14.40
N ILE A 332 23.76 7.30 15.56
CA ILE A 332 22.66 8.21 15.97
C ILE A 332 23.16 9.65 15.99
N LYS A 333 24.33 9.91 16.58
CA LYS A 333 24.94 11.25 16.58
C LYS A 333 25.13 11.80 15.17
N ASN A 334 25.56 10.95 14.23
CA ASN A 334 25.76 11.33 12.84
C ASN A 334 24.43 11.58 12.11
N GLU A 335 23.44 10.68 12.24
CA GLU A 335 22.14 10.83 11.59
C GLU A 335 21.37 12.05 12.11
N ARG A 336 21.37 12.30 13.41
CA ARG A 336 20.77 13.50 14.01
C ARG A 336 21.32 14.78 13.38
N ARG A 337 22.65 14.88 13.28
CA ARG A 337 23.33 16.01 12.65
C ARG A 337 23.01 16.13 11.16
N LYS A 338 22.91 15.01 10.44
CA LYS A 338 22.53 15.00 9.02
C LYS A 338 21.11 15.54 8.84
N LEU A 339 20.15 15.05 9.63
CA LEU A 339 18.75 15.49 9.58
C LEU A 339 18.63 16.98 9.91
N LEU A 340 19.28 17.43 10.99
CA LEU A 340 19.29 18.83 11.41
C LEU A 340 19.79 19.76 10.29
N ASN A 341 20.91 19.39 9.66
CA ASN A 341 21.48 20.16 8.55
C ASN A 341 20.60 20.10 7.30
N TYR A 342 19.99 18.95 6.99
CA TYR A 342 19.08 18.80 5.87
C TYR A 342 17.87 19.73 6.00
N LYS A 343 17.19 19.72 7.15
CA LYS A 343 16.03 20.60 7.39
C LYS A 343 16.43 22.08 7.32
N ALA A 344 17.57 22.46 7.91
CA ALA A 344 18.07 23.84 7.81
C ALA A 344 18.40 24.25 6.36
N GLN A 345 18.97 23.35 5.55
CA GLN A 345 19.23 23.60 4.12
C GLN A 345 17.94 23.69 3.30
N LEU A 346 16.93 22.88 3.62
CA LEU A 346 15.64 22.93 2.95
C LEU A 346 14.96 24.28 3.19
N VAL A 347 14.92 24.74 4.44
CA VAL A 347 14.41 26.08 4.81
C VAL A 347 15.21 27.18 4.12
N GLN A 348 16.55 27.05 4.08
CA GLN A 348 17.40 27.99 3.35
C GLN A 348 17.11 28.02 1.85
N SER A 349 16.79 26.89 1.23
CA SER A 349 16.46 26.83 -0.19
C SER A 349 15.10 27.45 -0.48
N LEU A 350 14.09 27.15 0.35
CA LEU A 350 12.70 27.55 0.10
C LEU A 350 12.40 28.98 0.59
N GLN A 351 13.19 29.52 1.52
CA GLN A 351 13.02 30.88 2.07
C GLN A 351 11.58 31.17 2.54
N PRO A 352 10.95 30.31 3.38
CA PRO A 352 9.63 30.61 3.94
C PRO A 352 9.71 31.85 4.85
N LYS A 353 8.61 32.59 5.00
CA LYS A 353 8.59 33.75 5.92
C LYS A 353 8.66 33.30 7.38
N ILE A 354 7.94 32.22 7.71
CA ILE A 354 7.91 31.61 9.04
C ILE A 354 8.17 30.11 8.92
N TYR A 355 9.00 29.56 9.81
CA TYR A 355 9.25 28.13 9.95
C TYR A 355 8.81 27.60 11.32
N CYS A 356 8.12 26.46 11.33
CA CYS A 356 7.63 25.80 12.53
C CYS A 356 8.03 24.30 12.54
N PRO A 357 9.04 23.90 13.34
CA PRO A 357 9.30 22.50 13.62
C PRO A 357 8.28 21.98 14.63
N PHE A 358 7.35 21.12 14.19
CA PHE A 358 6.20 20.75 15.02
C PHE A 358 6.06 19.25 15.29
N ALA A 359 6.53 18.38 14.40
CA ALA A 359 6.43 16.93 14.58
C ALA A 359 7.76 16.33 15.09
N GLY A 360 7.66 15.34 15.96
CA GLY A 360 8.79 14.74 16.68
C GLY A 360 8.64 14.65 18.21
N TYR A 361 7.53 15.14 18.76
CA TYR A 361 7.27 15.13 20.21
C TYR A 361 6.60 13.84 20.68
N PHE A 362 7.39 12.77 20.83
CA PHE A 362 6.95 11.50 21.41
C PHE A 362 8.04 10.90 22.30
N VAL A 363 7.66 9.96 23.16
CA VAL A 363 8.57 9.28 24.09
C VAL A 363 8.25 7.78 24.18
N GLU A 364 9.29 6.98 24.29
CA GLU A 364 9.22 5.55 24.58
C GLU A 364 8.96 5.37 26.09
N ALA A 365 7.76 5.74 26.55
CA ALA A 365 7.45 5.90 27.98
C ALA A 365 7.30 4.59 28.76
N HIS A 366 6.96 3.49 28.08
CA HIS A 366 6.74 2.22 28.75
C HIS A 366 8.04 1.71 29.42
N PRO A 367 8.02 1.21 30.68
CA PRO A 367 9.21 0.74 31.39
C PRO A 367 10.10 -0.25 30.62
N SER A 368 9.50 -1.20 29.91
CA SER A 368 10.20 -2.17 29.05
C SER A 368 11.01 -1.54 27.90
N ASP A 369 10.73 -0.29 27.52
CA ASP A 369 11.42 0.43 26.45
C ASP A 369 12.49 1.40 26.98
N ARG A 370 12.86 1.27 28.26
CA ARG A 370 13.89 2.08 28.92
C ARG A 370 15.19 2.18 28.12
N TYR A 371 15.69 1.06 27.59
CA TYR A 371 16.90 1.05 26.78
C TYR A 371 16.76 1.99 25.56
N ILE A 372 15.65 1.89 24.83
CA ILE A 372 15.38 2.72 23.65
C ILE A 372 15.28 4.19 24.06
N LYS A 373 14.50 4.49 25.10
CA LYS A 373 14.36 5.85 25.64
C LYS A 373 15.69 6.50 25.99
N GLU A 374 16.61 5.75 26.61
CA GLU A 374 17.90 6.25 27.07
C GLU A 374 18.93 6.43 25.93
N THR A 375 18.80 5.68 24.84
CA THR A 375 19.84 5.59 23.79
C THR A 375 19.42 6.19 22.44
N ASN A 376 18.13 6.16 22.09
CA ASN A 376 17.58 6.73 20.86
C ASN A 376 17.37 8.25 20.97
N THR A 377 18.46 8.98 21.15
CA THR A 377 18.40 10.45 21.31
C THR A 377 17.84 11.13 20.06
N LYS A 378 16.95 12.11 20.24
CA LYS A 378 16.29 12.86 19.15
C LYS A 378 16.85 14.28 19.02
N ASN A 379 16.62 14.93 17.89
CA ASN A 379 16.96 16.34 17.70
C ASN A 379 16.07 17.24 18.56
N ASN A 380 16.57 18.42 18.91
CA ASN A 380 15.81 19.43 19.63
C ASN A 380 15.31 20.51 18.64
N PRO A 381 14.03 20.93 18.71
CA PRO A 381 13.46 21.90 17.78
C PRO A 381 14.06 23.31 17.96
N ASP A 382 14.45 23.69 19.17
CA ASP A 382 15.12 24.98 19.44
C ASP A 382 16.54 25.02 18.86
N GLU A 383 17.25 23.89 18.87
CA GLU A 383 18.55 23.76 18.19
C GLU A 383 18.40 23.93 16.67
N LEU A 384 17.36 23.33 16.07
CA LEU A 384 17.06 23.51 14.65
C LEU A 384 16.72 24.97 14.33
N ASN A 385 15.84 25.58 15.13
CA ASN A 385 15.47 26.98 14.96
C ASN A 385 16.69 27.92 15.14
N ALA A 386 17.59 27.64 16.08
CA ALA A 386 18.83 28.38 16.23
C ALA A 386 19.75 28.25 15.00
N LEU A 387 19.86 27.06 14.42
CA LEU A 387 20.62 26.82 13.20
C LEU A 387 20.01 27.55 12.00
N ILE A 388 18.68 27.55 11.86
CA ILE A 388 17.97 28.28 10.80
C ILE A 388 18.20 29.78 10.93
N ARG A 389 17.99 30.37 12.11
CA ARG A 389 18.24 31.81 12.33
C ARG A 389 19.68 32.21 12.03
N LYS A 390 20.64 31.32 12.30
CA LYS A 390 22.05 31.53 11.95
C LYS A 390 22.29 31.53 10.43
N ASN A 391 21.63 30.65 9.69
CA ASN A 391 21.84 30.47 8.26
C ASN A 391 20.95 31.37 7.38
N CYS A 392 19.81 31.82 7.92
CA CYS A 392 18.73 32.51 7.21
C CYS A 392 18.16 33.64 8.09
N ALA A 393 18.80 34.82 8.08
CA ALA A 393 18.39 35.94 8.93
C ALA A 393 16.97 36.48 8.64
N GLY A 394 16.42 36.20 7.44
CA GLY A 394 15.09 36.64 7.02
C GLY A 394 13.93 35.70 7.38
N VAL A 395 14.20 34.53 7.98
CA VAL A 395 13.17 33.54 8.31
C VAL A 395 12.85 33.61 9.79
N ALA A 396 11.60 33.93 10.13
CA ALA A 396 11.12 33.83 11.51
C ALA A 396 10.90 32.37 11.88
N THR A 397 11.09 32.03 13.16
CA THR A 397 10.97 30.65 13.64
C THR A 397 10.09 30.58 14.87
N TRP A 398 9.21 29.59 14.94
CA TRP A 398 8.34 29.35 16.09
C TRP A 398 8.46 27.90 16.56
N THR A 399 8.89 27.69 17.81
CA THR A 399 8.79 26.39 18.48
C THR A 399 7.44 26.33 19.20
N PRO A 400 6.49 25.50 18.77
CA PRO A 400 5.15 25.49 19.35
C PRO A 400 5.12 24.76 20.71
N LYS A 401 4.17 25.14 21.56
CA LYS A 401 3.77 24.44 22.79
C LYS A 401 2.28 24.07 22.71
N PRO A 402 1.82 23.00 23.38
CA PRO A 402 0.39 22.66 23.44
C PRO A 402 -0.48 23.85 23.83
N GLY A 403 -1.44 24.19 22.99
CA GLY A 403 -2.35 25.32 23.14
C GLY A 403 -1.79 26.69 22.71
N SER A 404 -0.52 26.77 22.28
CA SER A 404 0.00 28.02 21.70
C SER A 404 -0.59 28.28 20.32
N VAL A 405 -0.83 29.56 20.04
CA VAL A 405 -1.48 30.03 18.81
C VAL A 405 -0.57 31.02 18.09
N LEU A 406 -0.32 30.80 16.81
CA LEU A 406 0.31 31.76 15.90
C LEU A 406 -0.77 32.47 15.08
N ASP A 407 -0.83 33.79 15.16
CA ASP A 407 -1.61 34.65 14.27
C ASP A 407 -0.76 35.01 13.04
N LEU A 408 -1.15 34.47 11.88
CA LEU A 408 -0.37 34.62 10.65
C LEU A 408 -0.40 36.08 10.15
N ALA A 409 -1.53 36.77 10.27
CA ALA A 409 -1.67 38.14 9.81
C ALA A 409 -0.73 39.08 10.58
N VAL A 410 -0.66 38.92 11.91
CA VAL A 410 0.24 39.70 12.77
C VAL A 410 1.70 39.34 12.50
N ALA A 411 2.00 38.04 12.36
CA ALA A 411 3.37 37.56 12.10
C ALA A 411 3.92 38.05 10.75
N LEU A 412 3.09 38.14 9.72
CA LEU A 412 3.50 38.61 8.40
C LEU A 412 3.74 40.13 8.35
N LYS A 413 3.02 40.91 9.17
CA LYS A 413 3.20 42.37 9.26
C LYS A 413 4.50 42.75 9.98
N ASP A 414 4.83 42.04 11.06
CA ASP A 414 6.10 42.19 11.77
C ASP A 414 6.57 40.82 12.30
N PRO A 415 7.51 40.16 11.59
CA PRO A 415 8.03 38.85 11.99
C PRO A 415 8.77 38.84 13.33
N SER A 416 9.15 40.02 13.85
CA SER A 416 9.79 40.17 15.17
C SER A 416 8.77 40.41 16.30
N CYS A 417 7.49 40.60 15.96
CA CYS A 417 6.46 40.92 16.91
C CYS A 417 6.10 39.73 17.79
N ARG A 418 6.47 39.81 19.07
CA ARG A 418 6.09 38.81 20.08
C ARG A 418 4.58 38.64 20.25
N HIS A 419 3.78 39.63 19.85
CA HIS A 419 2.31 39.57 19.93
C HIS A 419 1.68 38.67 18.87
N ALA A 420 2.44 38.21 17.87
CA ALA A 420 1.95 37.25 16.89
C ALA A 420 1.74 35.85 17.47
N ILE A 421 2.39 35.53 18.61
CA ILE A 421 2.27 34.24 19.28
C ILE A 421 1.59 34.45 20.63
N THR A 422 0.51 33.72 20.85
CA THR A 422 -0.13 33.61 22.16
C THR A 422 0.30 32.28 22.78
N ASP A 423 1.08 32.34 23.86
CA ASP A 423 1.43 31.16 24.66
C ASP A 423 0.19 30.67 25.46
N PRO A 424 0.12 29.37 25.80
CA PRO A 424 -0.93 28.85 26.67
C PRO A 424 -0.89 29.54 28.05
N PRO A 425 -2.02 29.57 28.79
CA PRO A 425 -2.08 30.19 30.11
C PRO A 425 -0.99 29.70 31.07
N SER A 426 -0.51 30.59 31.95
CA SER A 426 0.48 30.21 32.97
C SER A 426 -0.04 29.05 33.84
N GLY A 427 0.80 28.05 34.06
CA GLY A 427 0.43 26.83 34.80
C GLY A 427 -0.22 25.73 33.94
N THR A 428 -0.42 25.95 32.63
CA THR A 428 -0.85 24.88 31.71
C THR A 428 0.17 23.74 31.72
N LYS A 429 -0.32 22.51 31.94
CA LYS A 429 0.51 21.32 31.89
C LYS A 429 0.94 21.06 30.44
N ILE A 430 2.24 21.18 30.17
CA ILE A 430 2.79 21.01 28.82
C ILE A 430 3.19 19.56 28.54
N TYR A 431 3.84 18.91 29.50
CA TYR A 431 4.39 17.56 29.34
C TYR A 431 3.54 16.55 30.11
N LYS A 432 3.39 15.35 29.52
CA LYS A 432 2.82 14.21 30.24
C LYS A 432 3.82 13.65 31.24
N ASP A 433 3.32 13.26 32.40
CA ASP A 433 4.04 12.57 33.48
C ASP A 433 3.42 11.20 33.81
N SER A 434 2.28 10.87 33.18
CA SER A 434 1.57 9.60 33.31
C SER A 434 0.92 9.18 31.99
N TRP A 435 0.76 7.86 31.82
CA TRP A 435 0.17 7.22 30.65
C TRP A 435 -0.63 5.98 31.08
N ASP A 436 -1.71 5.68 30.36
CA ASP A 436 -2.61 4.55 30.67
C ASP A 436 -2.09 3.22 30.10
N PHE A 437 -0.90 2.78 30.52
CA PHE A 437 -0.24 1.59 29.96
C PHE A 437 -1.14 0.35 30.00
N ASP A 438 -1.75 0.08 31.15
CA ASP A 438 -2.50 -1.16 31.41
C ASP A 438 -3.61 -1.40 30.39
N LEU A 439 -4.37 -0.35 30.04
CA LEU A 439 -5.48 -0.44 29.09
C LEU A 439 -5.01 -0.98 27.73
N TYR A 440 -3.90 -0.45 27.21
CA TYR A 440 -3.38 -0.81 25.89
C TYR A 440 -2.57 -2.11 25.92
N VAL A 441 -1.75 -2.32 26.96
CA VAL A 441 -0.94 -3.53 27.11
C VAL A 441 -1.81 -4.76 27.36
N GLN A 442 -2.90 -4.65 28.14
CA GLN A 442 -3.84 -5.76 28.34
C GLN A 442 -4.56 -6.14 27.04
N ASN A 443 -4.92 -5.15 26.19
CA ASN A 443 -5.50 -5.43 24.87
C ASN A 443 -4.51 -6.21 23.98
N LEU A 444 -3.25 -5.78 23.92
CA LEU A 444 -2.20 -6.50 23.19
C LEU A 444 -2.03 -7.94 23.75
N ASN A 445 -1.91 -8.06 25.06
CA ASN A 445 -1.71 -9.34 25.74
C ASN A 445 -2.92 -10.28 25.70
N SER A 446 -4.12 -9.79 25.40
CA SER A 446 -5.30 -10.64 25.20
C SER A 446 -5.10 -11.65 24.06
N ALA A 447 -4.26 -11.32 23.07
CA ALA A 447 -3.91 -12.22 21.98
C ALA A 447 -3.02 -13.40 22.41
N ILE A 448 -2.35 -13.32 23.57
CA ILE A 448 -1.47 -14.40 24.05
C ILE A 448 -2.27 -15.70 24.26
N GLY A 449 -3.47 -15.59 24.84
CA GLY A 449 -4.32 -16.73 25.15
C GLY A 449 -5.20 -17.21 23.99
N ASP A 450 -5.10 -16.59 22.80
CA ASP A 450 -5.99 -16.89 21.68
C ASP A 450 -5.82 -18.37 21.22
N PRO A 451 -6.93 -19.12 21.02
CA PRO A 451 -6.88 -20.52 20.60
C PRO A 451 -6.04 -20.81 19.34
N ILE A 452 -5.92 -19.85 18.43
CA ILE A 452 -5.11 -19.99 17.20
C ILE A 452 -3.69 -20.43 17.53
N PHE A 453 -3.07 -19.80 18.53
CA PHE A 453 -1.67 -20.02 18.88
C PHE A 453 -1.44 -21.36 19.61
N LYS A 454 -2.47 -22.17 19.84
CA LYS A 454 -2.30 -23.55 20.33
C LYS A 454 -1.91 -24.52 19.19
N HIS A 455 -2.13 -24.13 17.94
CA HIS A 455 -1.91 -24.96 16.77
C HIS A 455 -0.66 -24.49 16.01
N LYS A 456 0.39 -25.31 15.94
CA LYS A 456 1.65 -24.91 15.29
C LYS A 456 1.51 -24.44 13.84
N SER A 457 0.49 -24.94 13.13
CA SER A 457 0.15 -24.57 11.74
C SER A 457 -0.33 -23.12 11.57
N TRP A 458 -0.52 -22.34 12.64
CA TRP A 458 -0.86 -20.92 12.51
C TRP A 458 0.23 -20.15 11.74
N THR A 459 1.50 -20.55 11.86
CA THR A 459 2.61 -19.92 11.15
C THR A 459 2.44 -20.10 9.64
N GLU A 460 2.19 -21.32 9.19
CA GLU A 460 1.91 -21.63 7.79
C GLU A 460 0.71 -20.85 7.27
N CYS A 461 -0.38 -20.81 8.04
CA CYS A 461 -1.57 -20.03 7.70
C CYS A 461 -1.26 -18.53 7.55
N TYR A 462 -0.51 -17.95 8.48
CA TYR A 462 -0.17 -16.52 8.48
C TYR A 462 0.73 -16.15 7.31
N TYR A 463 1.82 -16.89 7.07
CA TYR A 463 2.75 -16.54 5.99
C TYR A 463 2.19 -16.87 4.60
N THR A 464 1.29 -17.86 4.49
CA THR A 464 0.52 -18.10 3.26
C THR A 464 -0.45 -16.95 2.99
N TRP A 465 -1.18 -16.49 4.00
CA TRP A 465 -2.02 -15.27 3.89
C TRP A 465 -1.18 -14.05 3.54
N ALA A 466 -0.01 -13.89 4.15
CA ALA A 466 0.89 -12.77 3.85
C ALA A 466 1.34 -12.81 2.38
N GLY A 467 1.54 -13.99 1.79
CA GLY A 467 1.75 -14.16 0.35
C GLY A 467 3.14 -13.79 -0.16
N PHE A 468 4.13 -13.64 0.72
CA PHE A 468 5.52 -13.38 0.34
C PHE A 468 6.26 -14.70 0.06
N LYS A 469 6.75 -14.90 -1.17
CA LYS A 469 7.47 -16.11 -1.62
C LYS A 469 8.38 -15.80 -2.82
N ASP A 470 9.02 -16.83 -3.37
CA ASP A 470 9.96 -16.75 -4.49
C ASP A 470 11.13 -15.78 -4.21
N TYR A 471 11.60 -15.74 -2.96
CA TYR A 471 12.65 -14.82 -2.50
C TYR A 471 13.68 -15.56 -1.66
N ASN A 472 14.97 -15.49 -2.05
CA ASN A 472 16.05 -16.16 -1.34
C ASN A 472 16.36 -15.46 0.00
N LEU A 473 15.56 -15.75 1.02
CA LEU A 473 15.72 -15.30 2.40
C LEU A 473 15.11 -16.34 3.34
N VAL A 474 15.86 -16.69 4.38
CA VAL A 474 15.35 -17.50 5.49
C VAL A 474 15.26 -16.62 6.71
N ILE A 475 14.11 -16.59 7.38
CA ILE A 475 13.97 -15.90 8.66
C ILE A 475 13.80 -16.88 9.80
N ARG A 476 14.32 -16.54 10.98
CA ARG A 476 13.98 -17.19 12.24
C ARG A 476 13.20 -16.23 13.10
N VAL A 477 12.03 -16.65 13.57
CA VAL A 477 11.20 -15.85 14.46
C VAL A 477 11.12 -16.50 15.82
N VAL A 478 11.41 -15.72 16.87
CA VAL A 478 11.42 -16.17 18.27
C VAL A 478 10.50 -15.29 19.09
N GLU A 479 9.55 -15.90 19.81
CA GLU A 479 8.71 -15.21 20.78
C GLU A 479 9.45 -14.99 22.10
N THR A 480 9.43 -13.74 22.56
CA THR A 480 10.14 -13.31 23.76
C THR A 480 9.24 -12.61 24.77
N ASP A 481 9.73 -12.53 26.00
CA ASP A 481 9.21 -11.62 27.02
C ASP A 481 9.57 -10.16 26.70
N ASP A 482 9.21 -9.24 27.60
CA ASP A 482 9.44 -7.80 27.46
C ASP A 482 10.94 -7.42 27.44
N ASP A 483 11.81 -8.29 27.96
CA ASP A 483 13.28 -8.14 28.01
C ASP A 483 14.00 -8.87 26.86
N PHE A 484 13.24 -9.40 25.90
CA PHE A 484 13.74 -10.15 24.74
C PHE A 484 14.40 -11.50 25.07
N ASN A 485 14.05 -12.11 26.21
CA ASN A 485 14.39 -13.49 26.51
C ASN A 485 13.35 -14.44 25.91
N PRO A 486 13.75 -15.57 25.29
CA PRO A 486 12.82 -16.56 24.77
C PRO A 486 11.83 -17.05 25.84
N VAL A 487 10.54 -17.08 25.52
CA VAL A 487 9.50 -17.54 26.46
C VAL A 487 9.46 -19.08 26.46
N PRO A 488 9.47 -19.74 27.63
CA PRO A 488 9.23 -21.18 27.71
C PRO A 488 7.88 -21.57 27.09
N GLY A 489 7.90 -22.44 26.07
CA GLY A 489 6.70 -22.82 25.31
C GLY A 489 6.22 -21.77 24.30
N GLY A 490 6.96 -20.67 24.14
CA GLY A 490 6.80 -19.74 23.01
C GLY A 490 7.27 -20.34 21.69
N TYR A 491 6.87 -19.72 20.59
CA TYR A 491 7.25 -20.15 19.26
C TYR A 491 8.69 -19.75 18.90
N ASP A 492 9.43 -20.70 18.32
CA ASP A 492 10.74 -20.54 17.71
C ASP A 492 10.72 -21.35 16.40
N TYR A 493 10.70 -20.67 15.26
CA TYR A 493 10.48 -21.30 13.97
C TYR A 493 11.23 -20.60 12.84
N LEU A 494 11.43 -21.34 11.76
CA LEU A 494 12.00 -20.85 10.51
C LEU A 494 10.93 -20.71 9.44
N VAL A 495 11.13 -19.72 8.57
CA VAL A 495 10.37 -19.56 7.32
C VAL A 495 11.38 -19.40 6.21
N ASP A 496 11.32 -20.26 5.20
CA ASP A 496 12.10 -20.13 3.96
C ASP A 496 11.18 -19.56 2.88
N PHE A 497 11.46 -18.33 2.44
CA PHE A 497 10.65 -17.65 1.43
C PHE A 497 10.99 -18.06 -0.01
N LEU A 498 11.97 -18.96 -0.22
CA LEU A 498 12.28 -19.42 -1.56
C LEU A 498 11.12 -20.24 -2.14
N ASP A 499 10.61 -21.19 -1.37
CA ASP A 499 9.48 -22.06 -1.71
C ASP A 499 8.30 -21.96 -0.73
N LEU A 500 8.38 -21.00 0.20
CA LEU A 500 7.44 -20.80 1.31
C LEU A 500 7.28 -22.08 2.15
N SER A 501 8.39 -22.55 2.70
CA SER A 501 8.45 -23.72 3.58
C SER A 501 8.81 -23.35 5.03
N PHE A 502 8.57 -24.30 5.95
CA PHE A 502 8.75 -24.11 7.40
C PHE A 502 9.72 -25.17 7.96
N PRO A 503 11.02 -25.10 7.62
CA PRO A 503 11.96 -26.15 7.96
C PRO A 503 12.29 -26.19 9.47
N SER A 504 12.65 -27.36 9.98
CA SER A 504 13.08 -27.52 11.39
C SER A 504 14.51 -27.02 11.65
N SER A 505 15.29 -26.81 10.60
CA SER A 505 16.69 -26.35 10.66
C SER A 505 17.00 -25.46 9.47
N ARG A 506 18.06 -24.63 9.59
CA ARG A 506 18.54 -23.77 8.52
C ARG A 506 18.86 -24.63 7.27
N PRO A 507 18.38 -24.28 6.07
CA PRO A 507 18.70 -25.01 4.83
C PRO A 507 20.20 -25.03 4.50
N ASP A 508 20.70 -26.14 3.95
CA ASP A 508 22.12 -26.33 3.60
C ASP A 508 22.58 -25.61 2.30
N ARG A 509 21.75 -24.71 1.77
CA ARG A 509 22.03 -23.93 0.55
C ARG A 509 22.57 -22.54 0.90
N GLU A 510 23.19 -21.85 -0.05
CA GLU A 510 23.58 -20.45 0.18
C GLU A 510 22.33 -19.56 0.25
N HIS A 511 22.20 -18.83 1.37
CA HIS A 511 21.08 -17.93 1.60
C HIS A 511 21.41 -16.85 2.64
N PRO A 512 20.84 -15.64 2.48
CA PRO A 512 20.72 -14.67 3.56
C PRO A 512 19.82 -15.17 4.68
N TYR A 513 20.09 -14.71 5.89
CA TYR A 513 19.40 -15.10 7.11
C TYR A 513 19.09 -13.89 7.98
N GLU A 514 17.84 -13.74 8.42
CA GLU A 514 17.44 -12.74 9.42
C GLU A 514 16.82 -13.42 10.66
N GLU A 515 17.33 -13.12 11.85
CA GLU A 515 16.71 -13.52 13.12
C GLU A 515 15.90 -12.36 13.69
N ILE A 516 14.65 -12.64 14.06
CA ILE A 516 13.67 -11.68 14.55
C ILE A 516 13.10 -12.16 15.89
N LYS A 517 13.48 -11.50 16.98
CA LYS A 517 12.94 -11.75 18.31
C LYS A 517 11.83 -10.76 18.59
N ASN A 518 10.59 -11.22 18.79
CA ASN A 518 9.45 -10.34 18.99
C ASN A 518 8.83 -10.53 20.38
N ARG A 519 8.45 -9.43 21.03
CA ARG A 519 7.61 -9.50 22.24
C ARG A 519 6.30 -10.22 21.91
N MET A 520 6.05 -11.33 22.59
CA MET A 520 4.97 -12.27 22.27
C MET A 520 3.59 -11.61 22.19
N GLY A 521 3.27 -10.71 23.12
CA GLY A 521 1.98 -10.01 23.15
C GLY A 521 1.73 -9.17 21.90
N VAL A 522 2.73 -8.39 21.46
CA VAL A 522 2.60 -7.55 20.27
C VAL A 522 2.61 -8.40 19.01
N MET A 523 3.51 -9.38 18.90
CA MET A 523 3.58 -10.29 17.75
C MET A 523 2.25 -10.99 17.52
N ARG A 524 1.68 -11.59 18.56
CA ARG A 524 0.41 -12.30 18.47
C ARG A 524 -0.73 -11.35 18.13
N HIS A 525 -0.74 -10.13 18.66
CA HIS A 525 -1.73 -9.13 18.29
C HIS A 525 -1.65 -8.75 16.80
N VAL A 526 -0.44 -8.47 16.30
CA VAL A 526 -0.16 -8.13 14.90
C VAL A 526 -0.60 -9.26 13.98
N VAL A 527 -0.21 -10.50 14.27
CA VAL A 527 -0.61 -11.71 13.52
C VAL A 527 -2.12 -11.90 13.55
N ARG A 528 -2.72 -11.86 14.74
CA ARG A 528 -4.16 -12.10 14.95
C ARG A 528 -5.04 -11.15 14.16
N LYS A 529 -4.59 -9.90 14.02
CA LYS A 529 -5.32 -8.80 13.38
C LYS A 529 -4.87 -8.52 11.94
N GLY A 530 -3.83 -9.21 11.45
CA GLY A 530 -3.26 -8.94 10.13
C GLY A 530 -2.69 -7.53 10.00
N LEU A 531 -2.05 -7.02 11.06
CA LEU A 531 -1.46 -5.68 11.06
C LEU A 531 -0.10 -5.65 10.37
N LEU A 532 0.31 -4.44 9.98
CA LEU A 532 1.63 -4.18 9.41
C LEU A 532 2.72 -4.39 10.45
N TRP A 533 3.91 -4.78 9.99
CA TRP A 533 5.05 -5.03 10.89
C TRP A 533 5.68 -3.75 11.46
N ASP A 534 5.19 -2.57 11.10
CA ASP A 534 5.60 -1.29 11.71
C ASP A 534 5.37 -1.25 13.22
N ASP A 535 4.30 -1.89 13.71
CA ASP A 535 4.05 -2.06 15.16
C ASP A 535 5.18 -2.84 15.86
N LEU A 536 5.85 -3.74 15.13
CA LEU A 536 7.00 -4.49 15.64
C LEU A 536 8.30 -3.72 15.48
N TYR A 537 8.51 -3.16 14.29
CA TYR A 537 9.78 -2.57 13.88
C TYR A 537 9.94 -1.12 14.36
N ILE A 538 9.06 -0.22 13.94
CA ILE A 538 9.05 1.19 14.34
C ILE A 538 8.63 1.31 15.82
N GLY A 539 7.75 0.41 16.28
CA GLY A 539 7.36 0.30 17.68
C GLY A 539 8.46 -0.23 18.62
N PHE A 540 9.64 -0.63 18.11
CA PHE A 540 10.75 -1.20 18.90
C PHE A 540 10.43 -2.50 19.67
N GLN A 541 9.38 -3.21 19.24
CA GLN A 541 8.90 -4.45 19.88
C GLN A 541 9.65 -5.70 19.38
N ASN A 542 10.72 -5.51 18.61
CA ASN A 542 11.59 -6.56 18.10
C ASN A 542 13.09 -6.34 18.37
N ARG A 543 13.87 -7.42 18.27
CA ARG A 543 15.33 -7.41 18.15
C ARG A 543 15.75 -8.21 16.92
N LEU A 544 16.59 -7.61 16.10
CA LEU A 544 16.94 -8.09 14.77
C LEU A 544 18.43 -8.40 14.67
N SER A 545 18.77 -9.49 14.00
CA SER A 545 20.12 -9.70 13.49
C SER A 545 20.07 -10.28 12.08
N ARG A 546 21.10 -10.03 11.28
CA ARG A 546 21.13 -10.41 9.88
C ARG A 546 22.51 -10.85 9.43
N GLU A 547 22.55 -11.89 8.63
CA GLU A 547 23.76 -12.54 8.14
C GLU A 547 23.56 -12.99 6.67
N PRO A 548 24.31 -12.42 5.70
CA PRO A 548 25.18 -11.26 5.82
C PRO A 548 24.42 -9.96 6.12
N ASP A 549 25.15 -8.86 6.34
CA ASP A 549 24.58 -7.56 6.69
C ASP A 549 23.91 -6.83 5.51
N ILE A 550 22.80 -7.40 5.00
CA ILE A 550 22.05 -6.93 3.83
C ILE A 550 20.66 -6.44 4.24
N TYR A 551 20.20 -5.33 3.67
CA TYR A 551 18.82 -4.88 3.86
C TYR A 551 17.90 -5.45 2.78
N HIS A 552 16.94 -6.28 3.18
CA HIS A 552 16.00 -6.92 2.26
C HIS A 552 14.77 -6.03 1.99
N HIS A 553 14.93 -5.00 1.16
CA HIS A 553 13.88 -4.01 0.88
C HIS A 553 12.53 -4.63 0.49
N ARG A 554 12.50 -5.59 -0.45
CA ARG A 554 11.24 -6.24 -0.86
C ARG A 554 10.52 -6.94 0.28
N PHE A 555 11.28 -7.63 1.15
CA PHE A 555 10.73 -8.30 2.32
C PHE A 555 10.13 -7.29 3.30
N TRP A 556 10.90 -6.28 3.70
CA TRP A 556 10.43 -5.26 4.64
C TRP A 556 9.24 -4.45 4.07
N ASN A 557 9.34 -4.00 2.82
CA ASN A 557 8.23 -3.31 2.15
C ASN A 557 6.98 -4.19 2.07
N HIS A 558 7.12 -5.50 1.83
CA HIS A 558 5.96 -6.40 1.78
C HIS A 558 5.20 -6.42 3.11
N PHE A 559 5.90 -6.61 4.22
CA PHE A 559 5.29 -6.70 5.55
C PHE A 559 4.89 -5.33 6.15
N GLN A 560 5.40 -4.23 5.60
CA GLN A 560 5.05 -2.86 6.01
C GLN A 560 3.97 -2.21 5.13
N THR A 561 3.83 -2.59 3.85
CA THR A 561 2.90 -1.89 2.94
C THR A 561 2.05 -2.82 2.07
N GLN A 562 2.48 -4.04 1.78
CA GLN A 562 1.85 -4.90 0.76
C GLN A 562 1.02 -6.07 1.34
N LEU A 563 0.92 -6.20 2.66
CA LEU A 563 0.04 -7.19 3.28
C LEU A 563 -1.42 -7.02 2.83
N PRO A 564 -2.21 -8.11 2.74
CA PRO A 564 -3.63 -8.02 2.45
C PRO A 564 -4.36 -7.04 3.36
N THR A 565 -5.39 -6.38 2.83
CA THR A 565 -6.19 -5.40 3.59
C THR A 565 -7.23 -6.05 4.49
N THR A 566 -7.45 -7.36 4.35
CA THR A 566 -8.30 -8.19 5.20
C THR A 566 -7.44 -9.07 6.11
N PRO A 567 -7.80 -9.25 7.39
CA PRO A 567 -7.06 -10.11 8.30
C PRO A 567 -7.10 -11.59 7.86
N PRO A 568 -6.20 -12.44 8.36
CA PRO A 568 -6.29 -13.89 8.12
C PRO A 568 -7.63 -14.45 8.63
N ASP A 569 -8.18 -15.44 7.90
CA ASP A 569 -9.43 -16.12 8.28
C ASP A 569 -9.16 -17.16 9.37
N TRP A 570 -9.05 -16.67 10.59
CA TRP A 570 -8.79 -17.49 11.75
C TRP A 570 -9.98 -18.37 12.15
N ASP A 571 -11.20 -18.02 11.76
CA ASP A 571 -12.39 -18.83 12.05
C ASP A 571 -12.36 -20.09 11.18
N LEU A 572 -12.06 -19.95 9.89
CA LEU A 572 -11.85 -21.09 8.99
C LEU A 572 -10.68 -21.96 9.46
N PHE A 573 -9.56 -21.35 9.85
CA PHE A 573 -8.41 -22.05 10.41
C PHE A 573 -8.80 -22.92 11.62
N LEU A 574 -9.50 -22.35 12.60
CA LEU A 574 -9.92 -23.08 13.80
C LEU A 574 -10.94 -24.18 13.48
N GLN A 575 -11.85 -23.97 12.51
CA GLN A 575 -12.78 -25.00 12.05
C GLN A 575 -12.04 -26.20 11.42
N GLN A 576 -11.04 -25.93 10.59
CA GLN A 576 -10.20 -26.97 9.98
C GLN A 576 -9.40 -27.75 11.04
N MET A 577 -8.86 -27.05 12.05
CA MET A 577 -8.15 -27.68 13.16
C MET A 577 -9.08 -28.51 14.07
N ALA A 578 -10.34 -28.13 14.22
CA ALA A 578 -11.33 -28.93 14.94
C ALA A 578 -11.74 -30.19 14.16
N ALA A 579 -11.87 -30.08 12.84
CA ALA A 579 -12.24 -31.21 11.97
C ALA A 579 -11.15 -32.29 11.90
N SER A 580 -9.87 -31.94 12.04
CA SER A 580 -8.74 -32.88 12.02
C SER A 580 -8.57 -33.68 13.33
N VAL A 581 -9.31 -33.34 14.40
CA VAL A 581 -9.22 -33.97 15.73
C VAL A 581 -10.32 -35.04 15.97
N LEU A 582 -11.29 -35.20 15.05
CA LEU A 582 -12.30 -36.25 15.15
C LEU A 582 -11.74 -37.62 14.72
N PRO A 583 -11.88 -38.70 15.52
CA PRO A 583 -11.40 -40.01 15.13
C PRO A 583 -12.26 -40.62 14.01
N SER A 584 -11.60 -41.18 13.00
CA SER A 584 -12.21 -42.09 12.01
C SER A 584 -12.75 -43.34 12.72
N SER A 585 -14.03 -43.34 13.06
CA SER A 585 -14.75 -44.58 13.40
C SER A 585 -15.47 -45.08 12.15
N GLY A 586 -15.09 -46.27 11.71
CA GLY A 586 -15.71 -46.96 10.61
C GLY A 586 -17.17 -47.30 10.92
N SER A 587 -18.06 -46.89 10.03
CA SER A 587 -19.29 -47.63 9.77
C SER A 587 -19.60 -47.56 8.29
N SER A 588 -19.48 -48.72 7.66
CA SER A 588 -20.03 -49.02 6.34
C SER A 588 -21.54 -48.80 6.38
N CYS A 589 -22.01 -47.74 5.73
CA CYS A 589 -23.38 -47.67 5.26
C CYS A 589 -23.34 -47.52 3.75
N VAL A 590 -23.64 -48.62 3.07
CA VAL A 590 -23.87 -48.66 1.63
C VAL A 590 -25.14 -47.87 1.37
N LEU A 591 -24.98 -46.61 0.95
CA LEU A 591 -26.02 -45.86 0.28
C LEU A 591 -25.68 -45.85 -1.21
N SER A 592 -26.61 -46.42 -1.96
CA SER A 592 -26.64 -46.57 -3.41
C SER A 592 -26.00 -45.39 -4.15
N LEU A 593 -24.97 -45.71 -4.93
CA LEU A 593 -24.43 -44.89 -6.00
C LEU A 593 -25.58 -44.46 -6.93
N SER A 594 -25.94 -43.18 -6.88
CA SER A 594 -26.39 -42.50 -8.09
C SER A 594 -25.13 -42.04 -8.81
N THR A 595 -24.91 -42.57 -10.00
CA THR A 595 -23.89 -42.10 -10.93
C THR A 595 -24.33 -40.75 -11.46
N ASP A 596 -23.91 -39.66 -10.82
CA ASP A 596 -23.95 -38.36 -11.46
C ASP A 596 -22.56 -37.72 -11.29
N SER A 597 -21.85 -37.56 -12.40
CA SER A 597 -20.52 -36.93 -12.37
C SER A 597 -20.68 -35.49 -11.91
N PRO A 598 -20.02 -35.05 -10.83
CA PRO A 598 -20.09 -33.66 -10.40
C PRO A 598 -19.50 -32.74 -11.48
N LEU A 599 -20.15 -31.61 -11.73
CA LEU A 599 -19.58 -30.54 -12.56
C LEU A 599 -18.31 -30.00 -11.86
N PRO A 600 -17.27 -29.60 -12.60
CA PRO A 600 -16.03 -29.09 -12.01
C PRO A 600 -16.26 -27.76 -11.27
N ASP A 601 -15.61 -27.59 -10.12
CA ASP A 601 -15.57 -26.33 -9.39
C ASP A 601 -14.53 -25.37 -10.00
N ILE A 602 -14.65 -24.08 -9.72
CA ILE A 602 -13.69 -23.05 -10.19
C ILE A 602 -12.28 -23.22 -9.64
N THR A 603 -12.10 -24.04 -8.59
CA THR A 603 -10.81 -24.40 -7.99
C THR A 603 -10.26 -25.73 -8.52
N ASP A 604 -10.99 -26.46 -9.37
CA ASP A 604 -10.52 -27.71 -9.96
C ASP A 604 -9.36 -27.44 -10.93
N GLU A 605 -8.17 -27.97 -10.61
CA GLU A 605 -6.94 -27.71 -11.36
C GLU A 605 -7.04 -28.13 -12.83
N LYS A 606 -7.74 -29.24 -13.12
CA LYS A 606 -7.91 -29.74 -14.48
C LYS A 606 -8.86 -28.85 -15.27
N PHE A 607 -9.92 -28.35 -14.63
CA PHE A 607 -10.83 -27.39 -15.23
C PHE A 607 -10.13 -26.06 -15.56
N ILE A 608 -9.30 -25.56 -14.64
CA ILE A 608 -8.48 -24.36 -14.84
C ILE A 608 -7.50 -24.58 -16.01
N GLU A 609 -6.77 -25.71 -16.00
CA GLU A 609 -5.83 -26.06 -17.06
C GLU A 609 -6.54 -26.14 -18.40
N ASP A 610 -7.66 -26.87 -18.49
CA ASP A 610 -8.44 -27.03 -19.73
C ASP A 610 -8.92 -25.66 -20.26
N CYS A 611 -9.42 -24.78 -19.39
CA CYS A 611 -9.84 -23.44 -19.78
C CYS A 611 -8.67 -22.67 -20.40
N VAL A 612 -7.56 -22.52 -19.68
CA VAL A 612 -6.41 -21.74 -20.15
C VAL A 612 -5.77 -22.33 -21.41
N LYS A 613 -5.57 -23.66 -21.41
CA LYS A 613 -4.91 -24.39 -22.49
C LYS A 613 -5.70 -24.33 -23.79
N ILE A 614 -7.02 -24.51 -23.74
CA ILE A 614 -7.87 -24.47 -24.94
C ILE A 614 -7.95 -23.03 -25.49
N HIS A 615 -8.01 -22.01 -24.63
CA HIS A 615 -7.92 -20.62 -25.07
C HIS A 615 -6.61 -20.35 -25.82
N ASN A 616 -5.47 -20.65 -25.19
CA ASN A 616 -4.16 -20.40 -25.78
C ASN A 616 -3.89 -21.23 -27.04
N LEU A 617 -4.41 -22.47 -27.11
CA LEU A 617 -4.35 -23.28 -28.34
C LEU A 617 -5.09 -22.60 -29.50
N ASN A 618 -6.24 -21.98 -29.25
CA ASN A 618 -6.99 -21.29 -30.31
C ASN A 618 -6.37 -19.94 -30.66
N ARG A 619 -5.81 -19.22 -29.68
CA ARG A 619 -5.09 -17.94 -29.87
C ARG A 619 -3.81 -18.10 -30.69
N SER A 620 -3.08 -19.20 -30.47
CA SER A 620 -1.84 -19.51 -31.21
C SER A 620 -2.08 -19.98 -32.65
N ASN A 621 -3.28 -20.50 -32.97
CA ASN A 621 -3.64 -21.08 -34.27
C ASN A 621 -4.59 -20.20 -35.11
N VAL A 622 -4.64 -18.89 -34.86
CA VAL A 622 -5.49 -17.99 -35.63
C VAL A 622 -5.02 -17.82 -37.07
N TYR A 623 -5.98 -17.65 -38.00
CA TYR A 623 -5.71 -17.27 -39.38
C TYR A 623 -6.58 -16.06 -39.79
N PRO A 624 -5.98 -14.99 -40.35
CA PRO A 624 -4.54 -14.81 -40.57
C PRO A 624 -3.75 -14.74 -39.26
N THR A 625 -2.43 -14.93 -39.31
CA THR A 625 -1.61 -14.96 -38.09
C THR A 625 -1.60 -13.60 -37.37
N ALA A 626 -1.57 -13.62 -36.04
CA ALA A 626 -1.55 -12.42 -35.21
C ALA A 626 -0.11 -12.00 -34.84
N GLY A 627 0.19 -10.71 -34.92
CA GLY A 627 1.48 -10.16 -34.53
C GLY A 627 1.61 -9.79 -33.05
N ASN A 628 0.48 -9.61 -32.35
CA ASN A 628 0.38 -9.01 -31.02
C ASN A 628 -0.47 -9.84 -30.02
N MET A 629 -0.64 -11.14 -30.26
CA MET A 629 -1.52 -11.98 -29.44
C MET A 629 -0.91 -12.22 -28.05
N LEU A 630 -1.52 -11.69 -26.98
CA LEU A 630 -1.06 -11.94 -25.62
C LEU A 630 -1.38 -13.37 -25.16
N TYR A 631 -0.53 -13.94 -24.33
CA TYR A 631 -0.85 -15.15 -23.58
C TYR A 631 -2.00 -14.91 -22.61
N MET A 632 -2.91 -15.87 -22.51
CA MET A 632 -4.04 -15.83 -21.59
C MET A 632 -3.75 -16.66 -20.34
N SER A 633 -3.88 -16.06 -19.17
CA SER A 633 -3.67 -16.71 -17.86
C SER A 633 -4.95 -16.71 -17.03
N TRP A 634 -5.03 -17.61 -16.06
CA TRP A 634 -6.19 -17.71 -15.17
C TRP A 634 -6.26 -16.53 -14.20
N ASP A 635 -7.50 -16.11 -13.90
CA ASP A 635 -7.81 -15.11 -12.89
C ASP A 635 -8.96 -15.62 -12.01
N ALA A 636 -8.67 -15.80 -10.71
CA ALA A 636 -9.63 -16.35 -9.76
C ALA A 636 -10.82 -15.40 -9.52
N ALA A 637 -10.64 -14.08 -9.56
CA ALA A 637 -11.74 -13.15 -9.34
C ALA A 637 -12.70 -13.13 -10.53
N LEU A 638 -12.18 -13.22 -11.75
CA LEU A 638 -13.02 -13.43 -12.94
C LEU A 638 -13.84 -14.73 -12.82
N ALA A 639 -13.26 -15.81 -12.30
CA ALA A 639 -13.95 -17.09 -12.13
C ALA A 639 -15.04 -17.02 -11.05
N ILE A 640 -14.80 -16.31 -9.95
CA ILE A 640 -15.81 -16.06 -8.90
C ILE A 640 -16.97 -15.24 -9.45
N THR A 641 -16.68 -14.20 -10.23
CA THR A 641 -17.72 -13.37 -10.87
C THR A 641 -18.52 -14.19 -11.89
N ALA A 642 -17.87 -15.03 -12.69
CA ALA A 642 -18.52 -15.95 -13.62
C ALA A 642 -19.44 -16.94 -12.88
N ARG A 643 -18.99 -17.46 -11.72
CA ARG A 643 -19.78 -18.38 -10.87
C ARG A 643 -21.02 -17.68 -10.30
N ALA A 644 -20.86 -16.48 -9.77
CA ALA A 644 -21.96 -15.68 -9.25
C ALA A 644 -23.01 -15.38 -10.34
N TRP A 645 -22.57 -15.10 -11.57
CA TRP A 645 -23.49 -14.89 -12.69
C TRP A 645 -24.18 -16.19 -13.12
N ALA A 646 -23.43 -17.28 -13.27
CA ALA A 646 -23.95 -18.57 -13.71
C ALA A 646 -25.05 -19.13 -12.77
N ARG A 647 -25.04 -18.75 -11.49
CA ARG A 647 -26.08 -19.09 -10.50
C ARG A 647 -27.45 -18.49 -10.78
N ASN A 648 -27.53 -17.43 -11.59
CA ASN A 648 -28.82 -16.84 -11.98
C ASN A 648 -29.58 -17.74 -12.96
N CYS A 649 -28.90 -18.66 -13.66
CA CYS A 649 -29.52 -19.53 -14.66
C CYS A 649 -30.31 -18.75 -15.74
N VAL A 650 -29.79 -17.59 -16.16
CA VAL A 650 -30.36 -16.74 -17.21
C VAL A 650 -29.40 -16.68 -18.40
N PHE A 651 -29.92 -16.89 -19.61
CA PHE A 651 -29.16 -16.76 -20.85
C PHE A 651 -29.08 -15.30 -21.31
N ASP A 652 -28.53 -14.44 -20.45
CA ASP A 652 -28.25 -13.03 -20.74
C ASP A 652 -26.88 -12.63 -20.18
N HIS A 653 -26.29 -11.57 -20.74
CA HIS A 653 -25.02 -11.04 -20.26
C HIS A 653 -25.15 -10.38 -18.89
N ASN A 654 -24.09 -10.48 -18.10
CA ASN A 654 -24.00 -9.85 -16.80
C ASN A 654 -24.17 -8.32 -16.93
N ILE A 655 -25.21 -7.79 -16.28
CA ILE A 655 -25.57 -6.37 -16.36
C ILE A 655 -24.55 -5.45 -15.68
N TYR A 656 -23.64 -5.99 -14.89
CA TYR A 656 -22.63 -5.24 -14.12
C TYR A 656 -21.27 -5.14 -14.83
N LEU A 657 -21.11 -5.68 -16.06
CA LEU A 657 -19.82 -5.75 -16.77
C LEU A 657 -19.16 -4.40 -17.07
N ARG A 658 -19.84 -3.26 -16.87
CA ARG A 658 -19.32 -1.89 -17.14
C ARG A 658 -19.69 -0.90 -16.02
N GLY A 659 -18.72 -0.05 -15.64
CA GLY A 659 -19.00 1.25 -15.02
C GLY A 659 -18.68 1.42 -13.52
N ASP A 660 -18.39 0.35 -12.77
CA ASP A 660 -18.12 0.45 -11.32
C ASP A 660 -17.04 -0.56 -10.87
N VAL A 661 -15.98 -0.07 -10.22
CA VAL A 661 -14.95 -0.96 -9.62
C VAL A 661 -15.59 -1.68 -8.42
N LYS A 662 -15.22 -2.93 -8.15
CA LYS A 662 -15.79 -3.76 -7.07
C LYS A 662 -17.22 -4.29 -7.29
N LYS A 663 -17.79 -4.17 -8.50
CA LYS A 663 -19.00 -4.94 -8.86
C LYS A 663 -18.69 -6.24 -9.61
N VAL A 664 -17.66 -6.26 -10.46
CA VAL A 664 -17.32 -7.44 -11.29
C VAL A 664 -15.89 -7.94 -11.13
N HIS A 665 -15.01 -7.11 -10.55
CA HIS A 665 -13.64 -7.48 -10.21
C HIS A 665 -13.13 -6.54 -9.10
N PRO A 666 -12.20 -6.95 -8.22
CA PRO A 666 -11.62 -6.07 -7.21
C PRO A 666 -10.80 -4.91 -7.80
N THR A 667 -10.20 -5.12 -8.97
CA THR A 667 -9.29 -4.15 -9.62
C THR A 667 -9.74 -3.69 -11.01
N PHE A 668 -10.53 -4.50 -11.75
CA PHE A 668 -10.86 -4.22 -13.15
C PHE A 668 -12.21 -3.53 -13.28
N LYS A 669 -12.27 -2.45 -14.09
CA LYS A 669 -13.46 -1.60 -14.28
C LYS A 669 -14.48 -2.15 -15.28
N SER A 670 -14.04 -3.03 -16.18
CA SER A 670 -14.90 -3.57 -17.24
C SER A 670 -14.37 -4.92 -17.67
N LEU A 671 -15.27 -5.85 -17.96
CA LEU A 671 -14.96 -7.22 -18.33
C LEU A 671 -15.69 -7.64 -19.62
N GLY A 672 -15.07 -8.54 -20.38
CA GLY A 672 -15.74 -9.29 -21.44
C GLY A 672 -16.44 -10.52 -20.86
N GLU A 673 -17.34 -11.14 -21.63
CA GLU A 673 -18.05 -12.33 -21.20
C GLU A 673 -18.45 -13.21 -22.39
N ASN A 674 -18.28 -14.52 -22.24
CA ASN A 674 -18.88 -15.53 -23.11
C ASN A 674 -19.74 -16.48 -22.26
N ILE A 675 -20.85 -16.93 -22.83
CA ILE A 675 -21.81 -17.83 -22.18
C ILE A 675 -22.05 -19.04 -23.09
N TRP A 676 -22.11 -20.22 -22.50
CA TRP A 676 -22.53 -21.46 -23.13
C TRP A 676 -23.55 -22.17 -22.25
N SER A 677 -24.54 -22.80 -22.87
CA SER A 677 -25.61 -23.49 -22.19
C SER A 677 -25.92 -24.79 -22.90
N GLY A 678 -26.16 -25.88 -22.15
CA GLY A 678 -26.48 -27.16 -22.76
C GLY A 678 -27.17 -28.15 -21.84
N HIS A 679 -27.96 -29.04 -22.45
CA HIS A 679 -28.65 -30.16 -21.83
C HIS A 679 -28.31 -31.47 -22.58
N PRO A 680 -28.16 -32.62 -21.90
CA PRO A 680 -28.15 -32.79 -20.44
C PRO A 680 -26.87 -32.26 -19.79
N VAL A 681 -26.86 -32.08 -18.46
CA VAL A 681 -25.69 -31.58 -17.69
C VAL A 681 -24.41 -32.34 -18.03
N GLY A 682 -24.48 -33.67 -18.07
CA GLY A 682 -23.34 -34.54 -18.39
C GLY A 682 -22.77 -34.38 -19.81
N SER A 683 -23.43 -33.58 -20.67
CA SER A 683 -22.91 -33.24 -22.00
C SER A 683 -21.89 -32.10 -21.98
N PHE A 684 -21.68 -31.45 -20.84
CA PHE A 684 -20.71 -30.38 -20.66
C PHE A 684 -19.28 -30.90 -20.63
N SER A 685 -18.41 -30.24 -21.37
CA SER A 685 -16.97 -30.22 -21.16
C SER A 685 -16.45 -28.86 -21.61
N VAL A 686 -15.35 -28.40 -21.02
CA VAL A 686 -14.68 -27.15 -21.44
C VAL A 686 -14.39 -27.19 -22.94
N GLY A 687 -13.89 -28.33 -23.44
CA GLY A 687 -13.64 -28.56 -24.87
C GLY A 687 -14.87 -28.35 -25.76
N LYS A 688 -16.04 -28.86 -25.37
CA LYS A 688 -17.27 -28.71 -26.17
C LYS A 688 -17.78 -27.27 -26.17
N ALA A 689 -17.79 -26.62 -25.01
CA ALA A 689 -18.20 -25.23 -24.90
C ALA A 689 -17.28 -24.29 -25.70
N MET A 690 -15.95 -24.46 -25.52
CA MET A 690 -14.94 -23.71 -26.27
C MET A 690 -15.03 -23.97 -27.78
N LYS A 691 -15.25 -25.22 -28.20
CA LYS A 691 -15.45 -25.55 -29.61
C LYS A 691 -16.65 -24.79 -30.19
N SER A 692 -17.78 -24.75 -29.47
CA SER A 692 -18.97 -23.99 -29.90
C SER A 692 -18.67 -22.51 -30.11
N TRP A 693 -17.87 -21.89 -29.23
CA TRP A 693 -17.47 -20.49 -29.40
C TRP A 693 -16.48 -20.30 -30.55
N VAL A 694 -15.52 -21.20 -30.70
CA VAL A 694 -14.47 -21.09 -31.73
C VAL A 694 -14.97 -21.40 -33.14
N ASP A 695 -15.95 -22.31 -33.29
CA ASP A 695 -16.52 -22.68 -34.59
C ASP A 695 -17.20 -21.49 -35.29
N GLU A 696 -17.58 -20.43 -34.55
CA GLU A 696 -18.06 -19.18 -35.15
C GLU A 696 -17.04 -18.53 -36.11
N LYS A 697 -15.75 -18.90 -36.03
CA LYS A 697 -14.72 -18.48 -37.00
C LYS A 697 -15.10 -18.78 -38.45
N GLU A 698 -15.88 -19.83 -38.69
CA GLU A 698 -16.37 -20.21 -40.03
C GLU A 698 -17.30 -19.14 -40.64
N HIS A 699 -17.81 -18.25 -39.80
CA HIS A 699 -18.72 -17.18 -40.17
C HIS A 699 -18.08 -15.79 -40.07
N TYR A 700 -16.84 -15.69 -39.59
CA TYR A 700 -16.13 -14.44 -39.38
C TYR A 700 -15.09 -14.19 -40.47
N GLN A 701 -15.18 -13.04 -41.14
CA GLN A 701 -14.24 -12.62 -42.16
C GLN A 701 -13.29 -11.55 -41.61
N TYR A 702 -12.05 -11.93 -41.30
CA TYR A 702 -11.08 -11.06 -40.65
C TYR A 702 -10.76 -9.78 -41.45
N ASN A 703 -10.60 -9.90 -42.77
CA ASN A 703 -10.19 -8.77 -43.62
C ASN A 703 -11.21 -7.63 -43.61
N SER A 704 -12.50 -7.98 -43.76
CA SER A 704 -13.63 -7.05 -43.74
C SER A 704 -14.14 -6.74 -42.33
N ASN A 705 -13.70 -7.49 -41.32
CA ASN A 705 -14.23 -7.45 -39.94
C ASN A 705 -15.76 -7.68 -39.88
N VAL A 706 -16.26 -8.57 -40.73
CA VAL A 706 -17.70 -8.85 -40.90
C VAL A 706 -18.02 -10.27 -40.44
N CYS A 707 -19.09 -10.40 -39.65
CA CYS A 707 -19.74 -11.68 -39.38
C CYS A 707 -20.84 -11.91 -40.41
N ASN A 708 -20.99 -13.15 -40.90
CA ASN A 708 -22.03 -13.49 -41.87
C ASN A 708 -23.44 -13.10 -41.33
N PRO A 709 -24.33 -12.56 -42.17
CA PRO A 709 -25.67 -12.17 -41.74
C PRO A 709 -26.43 -13.33 -41.07
N GLY A 710 -27.05 -13.03 -39.92
CA GLY A 710 -27.79 -14.02 -39.13
C GLY A 710 -26.93 -15.03 -38.36
N LYS A 711 -25.60 -14.86 -38.33
CA LYS A 711 -24.66 -15.67 -37.54
C LYS A 711 -24.11 -14.86 -36.37
N ALA A 712 -23.65 -15.57 -35.34
CA ALA A 712 -22.89 -15.00 -34.23
C ALA A 712 -21.40 -15.24 -34.46
N CYS A 713 -20.58 -14.23 -34.13
CA CYS A 713 -19.12 -14.31 -34.16
C CYS A 713 -18.45 -13.73 -32.92
N GLY A 714 -19.26 -13.22 -31.98
CA GLY A 714 -18.79 -12.48 -30.81
C GLY A 714 -18.02 -13.37 -29.83
N HIS A 715 -18.38 -14.64 -29.73
CA HIS A 715 -17.70 -15.57 -28.85
C HIS A 715 -16.32 -15.89 -29.40
N TYR A 716 -16.22 -16.18 -30.71
CA TYR A 716 -14.94 -16.41 -31.38
C TYR A 716 -14.02 -15.19 -31.23
N THR A 717 -14.50 -13.99 -31.56
CA THR A 717 -13.67 -12.79 -31.53
C THR A 717 -13.19 -12.45 -30.12
N GLN A 718 -13.97 -12.73 -29.07
CA GLN A 718 -13.53 -12.58 -27.67
C GLN A 718 -12.44 -13.60 -27.29
N VAL A 719 -12.58 -14.88 -27.68
CA VAL A 719 -11.56 -15.93 -27.39
C VAL A 719 -10.20 -15.54 -27.99
N VAL A 720 -10.21 -14.98 -29.20
CA VAL A 720 -9.00 -14.57 -29.93
C VAL A 720 -8.69 -13.07 -29.82
N TRP A 721 -9.20 -12.39 -28.81
CA TRP A 721 -8.94 -10.96 -28.62
C TRP A 721 -7.52 -10.74 -28.09
N ALA A 722 -6.65 -10.10 -28.88
CA ALA A 722 -5.21 -9.99 -28.64
C ALA A 722 -4.90 -9.42 -27.26
N THR A 723 -5.60 -8.36 -26.86
CA THR A 723 -5.32 -7.67 -25.59
C THR A 723 -5.91 -8.35 -24.37
N SER A 724 -6.91 -9.24 -24.52
CA SER A 724 -7.48 -9.99 -23.38
C SER A 724 -6.49 -11.06 -22.92
N TYR A 725 -5.91 -10.88 -21.73
CA TYR A 725 -4.83 -11.73 -21.20
C TYR A 725 -5.18 -12.43 -19.88
N LYS A 726 -6.33 -12.10 -19.27
CA LYS A 726 -6.89 -12.82 -18.11
C LYS A 726 -8.24 -13.43 -18.46
N VAL A 727 -8.47 -14.65 -17.97
CA VAL A 727 -9.75 -15.35 -18.07
C VAL A 727 -10.09 -16.06 -16.77
N GLY A 728 -11.35 -16.06 -16.38
CA GLY A 728 -11.86 -16.91 -15.32
C GLY A 728 -13.25 -17.41 -15.67
N CYS A 729 -13.48 -18.70 -15.45
CA CYS A 729 -14.68 -19.41 -15.89
C CYS A 729 -15.36 -20.16 -14.75
N ALA A 730 -16.65 -20.43 -14.90
CA ALA A 730 -17.42 -21.26 -13.99
C ALA A 730 -18.53 -22.01 -14.73
N VAL A 731 -18.89 -23.19 -14.26
CA VAL A 731 -20.08 -23.92 -14.72
C VAL A 731 -21.04 -24.13 -13.56
N HIS A 732 -22.33 -23.92 -13.80
CA HIS A 732 -23.39 -24.14 -12.81
C HIS A 732 -24.46 -25.08 -13.36
N ARG A 733 -25.05 -25.88 -12.47
CA ARG A 733 -26.16 -26.79 -12.76
C ARG A 733 -27.48 -26.05 -12.51
N CYS A 734 -28.31 -25.92 -13.53
CA CYS A 734 -29.60 -25.24 -13.49
C CYS A 734 -30.73 -26.29 -13.52
N PRO A 735 -31.38 -26.60 -12.37
CA PRO A 735 -32.36 -27.68 -12.25
C PRO A 735 -33.57 -27.54 -13.17
N ASP A 736 -34.09 -26.32 -13.31
CA ASP A 736 -35.33 -26.03 -14.04
C ASP A 736 -35.10 -25.61 -15.51
N GLY A 737 -33.86 -25.75 -15.99
CA GLY A 737 -33.42 -25.18 -17.25
C GLY A 737 -32.87 -23.77 -17.10
N ILE A 738 -32.61 -23.11 -18.23
CA ILE A 738 -31.99 -21.79 -18.29
C ILE A 738 -33.01 -20.81 -18.85
N GLU A 739 -33.35 -19.79 -18.06
CA GLU A 739 -34.28 -18.74 -18.46
C GLU A 739 -33.78 -18.03 -19.73
N GLY A 740 -34.70 -17.72 -20.65
CA GLY A 740 -34.33 -17.15 -21.96
C GLY A 740 -33.86 -18.17 -23.00
N PHE A 741 -33.55 -19.43 -22.61
CA PHE A 741 -33.10 -20.47 -23.54
C PHE A 741 -34.12 -21.61 -23.65
N ARG A 742 -35.05 -21.49 -24.61
CA ARG A 742 -36.24 -22.37 -24.72
C ARG A 742 -35.92 -23.86 -24.81
N GLU A 743 -34.76 -24.21 -25.35
CA GLU A 743 -34.31 -25.58 -25.58
C GLU A 743 -34.02 -26.35 -24.27
N THR A 744 -33.83 -25.65 -23.15
CA THR A 744 -33.53 -26.25 -21.84
C THR A 744 -34.69 -26.19 -20.86
N LYS A 745 -35.83 -25.61 -21.24
CA LYS A 745 -36.96 -25.38 -20.32
C LYS A 745 -37.47 -26.70 -19.71
N GLY A 746 -37.45 -26.80 -18.38
CA GLY A 746 -37.89 -28.00 -17.66
C GLY A 746 -36.88 -29.15 -17.69
N HIS A 747 -35.66 -28.90 -18.15
CA HIS A 747 -34.60 -29.87 -18.26
C HIS A 747 -33.33 -29.38 -17.57
N GLU A 748 -32.78 -30.22 -16.71
CA GLU A 748 -31.56 -29.90 -15.96
C GLU A 748 -30.37 -29.62 -16.90
N SER A 749 -29.77 -28.43 -16.79
CA SER A 749 -28.82 -27.94 -17.79
C SER A 749 -27.54 -27.43 -17.17
N ALA A 750 -26.43 -27.54 -17.90
CA ALA A 750 -25.15 -26.93 -17.54
C ALA A 750 -25.07 -25.52 -18.16
N HIS A 751 -24.70 -24.54 -17.34
CA HIS A 751 -24.54 -23.15 -17.72
C HIS A 751 -23.11 -22.70 -17.44
N PHE A 752 -22.33 -22.47 -18.48
CA PHE A 752 -20.90 -22.17 -18.44
C PHE A 752 -20.64 -20.72 -18.85
N VAL A 753 -19.98 -19.97 -17.97
CA VAL A 753 -19.68 -18.55 -18.14
C VAL A 753 -18.18 -18.35 -18.03
N CYS A 754 -17.58 -17.54 -18.91
CA CYS A 754 -16.19 -17.09 -18.80
C CYS A 754 -16.14 -15.56 -18.89
N ASN A 755 -15.46 -14.92 -17.95
CA ASN A 755 -15.17 -13.48 -18.00
C ASN A 755 -13.72 -13.21 -18.44
N TYR A 756 -13.51 -12.11 -19.17
CA TYR A 756 -12.23 -11.77 -19.81
C TYR A 756 -11.77 -10.36 -19.44
N TYR A 757 -10.46 -10.19 -19.24
CA TYR A 757 -9.87 -8.87 -19.03
C TYR A 757 -8.60 -8.63 -19.87
N PRO A 758 -8.44 -7.42 -20.43
CA PRO A 758 -9.47 -6.39 -20.69
C PRO A 758 -10.62 -6.92 -21.57
N PRO A 759 -11.78 -6.24 -21.63
CA PRO A 759 -12.89 -6.66 -22.47
C PRO A 759 -12.52 -6.60 -23.95
N GLY A 760 -12.90 -7.65 -24.68
CA GLY A 760 -12.81 -7.66 -26.13
C GLY A 760 -14.04 -7.05 -26.80
N ASN A 761 -14.16 -7.25 -28.12
CA ASN A 761 -15.30 -6.83 -28.93
C ASN A 761 -15.63 -5.33 -28.80
N LEU A 762 -14.57 -4.51 -28.72
CA LEU A 762 -14.70 -3.06 -28.57
C LEU A 762 -15.28 -2.43 -29.83
N VAL A 763 -16.12 -1.42 -29.61
CA VAL A 763 -16.72 -0.58 -30.65
C VAL A 763 -16.16 0.82 -30.47
N ASN A 764 -15.54 1.37 -31.50
CA ASN A 764 -15.01 2.72 -31.44
C ASN A 764 -16.14 3.77 -31.51
N PHE A 765 -15.79 5.04 -31.29
CA PHE A 765 -16.71 6.19 -31.29
C PHE A 765 -17.49 6.40 -32.60
N ARG A 766 -17.13 5.69 -33.69
CA ARG A 766 -17.84 5.71 -34.98
C ARG A 766 -18.77 4.52 -35.17
N GLY A 767 -18.98 3.70 -34.13
CA GLY A 767 -19.82 2.50 -34.20
C GLY A 767 -19.18 1.33 -34.95
N VAL A 768 -17.87 1.39 -35.24
CA VAL A 768 -17.15 0.33 -35.94
C VAL A 768 -16.48 -0.57 -34.91
N ARG A 769 -16.69 -1.89 -35.02
CA ARG A 769 -15.97 -2.87 -34.20
C ARG A 769 -14.49 -2.88 -34.55
N ASP A 770 -13.63 -2.99 -33.54
CA ASP A 770 -12.21 -3.23 -33.76
C ASP A 770 -11.97 -4.68 -34.21
N LYS A 771 -10.81 -4.92 -34.83
CA LYS A 771 -10.38 -6.28 -35.18
C LYS A 771 -9.88 -6.99 -33.91
N PRO A 772 -10.08 -8.31 -33.78
CA PRO A 772 -9.71 -9.02 -32.57
C PRO A 772 -8.20 -9.04 -32.31
N TYR A 773 -7.39 -8.97 -33.36
CA TYR A 773 -5.93 -8.93 -33.28
C TYR A 773 -5.37 -8.22 -34.51
N GLU A 774 -4.09 -7.87 -34.48
CA GLU A 774 -3.43 -7.29 -35.64
C GLU A 774 -2.72 -8.37 -36.45
N GLN A 775 -2.96 -8.39 -37.77
CA GLN A 775 -2.28 -9.31 -38.66
C GLN A 775 -0.77 -9.04 -38.69
N GLY A 776 0.01 -10.13 -38.63
CA GLY A 776 1.47 -10.07 -38.68
C GLY A 776 2.10 -11.45 -38.45
N ARG A 777 3.42 -11.53 -38.63
CA ARG A 777 4.18 -12.69 -38.17
C ARG A 777 3.99 -12.83 -36.65
N PRO A 778 3.80 -14.04 -36.11
CA PRO A 778 3.69 -14.25 -34.68
C PRO A 778 4.72 -13.48 -33.88
N CYS A 779 4.25 -12.80 -32.84
CA CYS A 779 5.04 -12.03 -31.88
C CYS A 779 5.81 -10.80 -32.40
N ILE A 780 5.60 -10.36 -33.65
CA ILE A 780 6.33 -9.21 -34.21
C ILE A 780 6.03 -7.87 -33.51
N ARG A 781 4.96 -7.80 -32.70
CA ARG A 781 4.54 -6.59 -31.95
C ARG A 781 4.33 -6.88 -30.46
N CYS A 782 5.17 -7.72 -29.87
CA CYS A 782 5.10 -8.06 -28.45
C CYS A 782 5.65 -7.00 -27.47
N ALA A 783 6.01 -5.80 -27.93
CA ALA A 783 6.39 -4.65 -27.09
C ALA A 783 7.43 -4.93 -25.98
N GLY A 784 8.35 -5.89 -26.19
CA GLY A 784 9.37 -6.29 -25.21
C GLY A 784 9.14 -7.66 -24.56
N ASP A 785 7.93 -8.22 -24.68
CA ASP A 785 7.61 -9.55 -24.19
C ASP A 785 8.35 -10.67 -24.94
N THR A 786 8.52 -11.80 -24.26
CA THR A 786 9.04 -13.02 -24.89
C THR A 786 7.99 -13.69 -25.77
N CYS A 787 8.42 -14.37 -26.83
CA CYS A 787 7.51 -15.11 -27.71
C CYS A 787 7.54 -16.60 -27.37
N GLU A 788 6.40 -17.15 -27.00
CA GLU A 788 6.24 -18.58 -26.73
C GLU A 788 5.00 -19.09 -27.45
N HIS A 789 5.16 -20.13 -28.28
CA HIS A 789 4.06 -20.75 -29.02
C HIS A 789 3.13 -19.75 -29.75
N SER A 790 3.72 -18.74 -30.41
CA SER A 790 3.00 -17.66 -31.12
C SER A 790 2.25 -16.65 -30.22
N LEU A 791 2.54 -16.62 -28.93
CA LEU A 791 1.92 -15.73 -27.94
C LEU A 791 2.98 -14.85 -27.26
N CYS A 792 2.63 -13.59 -26.98
CA CYS A 792 3.43 -12.67 -26.18
C CYS A 792 3.31 -13.02 -24.70
N ARG A 793 4.44 -13.34 -24.07
CA ARG A 793 4.56 -13.79 -22.68
C ARG A 793 5.31 -12.77 -21.86
N ASP A 794 4.68 -12.36 -20.78
CA ASP A 794 5.27 -11.51 -19.77
C ASP A 794 5.03 -12.18 -18.41
N PRO A 795 6.08 -12.58 -17.68
CA PRO A 795 5.92 -13.29 -16.41
C PRO A 795 5.08 -12.52 -15.39
N THR A 796 5.20 -11.20 -15.34
CA THR A 796 4.45 -10.36 -14.40
C THR A 796 2.96 -10.35 -14.71
N ARG A 797 2.59 -10.18 -15.99
CA ARG A 797 1.21 -10.20 -16.47
C ARG A 797 0.59 -11.58 -16.37
N ASP A 798 1.36 -12.63 -16.66
CA ASP A 798 0.88 -14.01 -16.75
C ASP A 798 0.70 -14.67 -15.38
N THR A 799 1.31 -14.11 -14.32
CA THR A 799 1.20 -14.62 -12.95
C THR A 799 -0.26 -14.65 -12.51
N ALA A 800 -0.72 -15.82 -12.05
CA ALA A 800 -2.05 -15.98 -11.45
C ALA A 800 -2.07 -15.27 -10.10
N ILE A 801 -3.06 -14.41 -9.88
CA ILE A 801 -3.27 -13.69 -8.62
C ILE A 801 -4.42 -14.39 -7.89
N ASP A 802 -4.24 -14.66 -6.60
CA ASP A 802 -5.30 -15.20 -5.76
C ASP A 802 -6.27 -14.08 -5.33
N TYR A 803 -7.56 -14.39 -5.40
CA TYR A 803 -8.67 -13.51 -5.06
C TYR A 803 -9.69 -14.22 -4.18
N SER A 804 -9.24 -15.13 -3.31
CA SER A 804 -10.06 -15.95 -2.41
C SER A 804 -11.10 -15.18 -1.56
N TYR A 805 -10.89 -13.88 -1.30
CA TYR A 805 -11.82 -13.00 -0.56
C TYR A 805 -12.77 -12.16 -1.43
N TRP A 806 -12.60 -12.17 -2.76
CA TRP A 806 -13.49 -11.46 -3.66
C TRP A 806 -14.82 -12.22 -3.76
N SER A 807 -15.93 -11.48 -3.68
CA SER A 807 -17.24 -12.01 -4.08
C SER A 807 -18.14 -10.83 -4.40
N PRO A 808 -18.79 -10.81 -5.58
CA PRO A 808 -19.70 -9.72 -5.93
C PRO A 808 -20.86 -9.62 -4.92
N GLU A 809 -21.28 -8.40 -4.61
CA GLU A 809 -22.38 -8.15 -3.67
C GLU A 809 -23.72 -8.72 -4.15
N TRP A 810 -23.89 -8.81 -5.47
CA TRP A 810 -25.09 -9.34 -6.14
C TRP A 810 -25.08 -10.87 -6.32
N ASP A 811 -24.13 -11.60 -5.71
CA ASP A 811 -24.13 -13.07 -5.75
C ASP A 811 -25.41 -13.63 -5.11
N PRO A 812 -26.24 -14.39 -5.86
CA PRO A 812 -27.49 -14.94 -5.36
C PRO A 812 -27.33 -15.81 -4.10
N GLU A 813 -26.17 -16.44 -3.90
CA GLU A 813 -25.91 -17.26 -2.72
C GLU A 813 -25.85 -16.45 -1.42
N LYS A 814 -25.40 -15.19 -1.45
CA LYS A 814 -25.38 -14.30 -0.27
C LYS A 814 -26.77 -13.91 0.23
N SER A 815 -27.79 -14.01 -0.63
CA SER A 815 -29.17 -13.62 -0.32
C SER A 815 -30.03 -14.75 0.29
N ARG A 816 -29.54 -16.00 0.32
CA ARG A 816 -30.24 -17.13 0.94
C ARG A 816 -29.72 -17.37 2.36
N CYS A 817 -30.49 -17.00 3.39
CA CYS A 817 -30.22 -17.46 4.77
C CYS A 817 -30.31 -18.99 4.78
N GLY A 818 -29.19 -19.69 4.98
CA GLY A 818 -29.17 -21.16 5.03
C GLY A 818 -29.78 -21.72 6.32
N SER A 819 -29.98 -23.04 6.40
CA SER A 819 -30.61 -23.72 7.56
C SER A 819 -29.92 -23.46 8.92
N PHE A 820 -28.65 -23.03 8.90
CA PHE A 820 -27.90 -22.61 10.08
C PHE A 820 -28.50 -21.36 10.74
N CYS A 821 -29.02 -20.44 9.94
CA CYS A 821 -29.71 -19.21 10.38
C CYS A 821 -30.99 -19.56 11.14
N GLU A 822 -31.76 -20.54 10.65
CA GLU A 822 -32.96 -21.04 11.33
C GLU A 822 -32.62 -21.79 12.64
N ALA A 823 -31.56 -22.60 12.64
CA ALA A 823 -31.10 -23.31 13.83
C ALA A 823 -30.64 -22.34 14.94
N VAL A 824 -29.92 -21.27 14.60
CA VAL A 824 -29.45 -20.28 15.58
C VAL A 824 -30.60 -19.48 16.18
N LEU A 825 -31.62 -19.15 15.38
CA LEU A 825 -32.80 -18.40 15.86
C LEU A 825 -33.71 -19.23 16.78
N VAL A 826 -33.71 -20.56 16.66
CA VAL A 826 -34.54 -21.45 17.49
C VAL A 826 -33.78 -22.01 18.69
N VAL A 827 -32.52 -22.42 18.49
CA VAL A 827 -31.74 -23.13 19.52
C VAL A 827 -31.24 -22.17 20.59
N ARG A 828 -30.77 -20.96 20.24
CA ARG A 828 -30.24 -20.00 21.24
C ARG A 828 -31.27 -19.58 22.29
N PRO A 829 -32.52 -19.21 21.94
CA PRO A 829 -33.53 -18.87 22.94
C PRO A 829 -33.87 -20.04 23.87
N LEU A 830 -33.95 -21.26 23.32
CA LEU A 830 -34.23 -22.47 24.10
C LEU A 830 -33.08 -22.81 25.06
N SER A 831 -31.83 -22.68 24.62
CA SER A 831 -30.65 -22.88 25.47
C SER A 831 -30.59 -21.88 26.62
N VAL A 832 -30.89 -20.60 26.36
CA VAL A 832 -30.95 -19.56 27.40
C VAL A 832 -32.03 -19.88 28.43
N LEU A 833 -33.24 -20.28 27.99
CA LEU A 833 -34.31 -20.69 28.91
C LEU A 833 -33.91 -21.88 29.78
N LEU A 834 -33.22 -22.87 29.22
CA LEU A 834 -32.73 -24.04 29.96
C LEU A 834 -31.64 -23.67 30.97
N ILE A 835 -30.74 -22.74 30.63
CA ILE A 835 -29.71 -22.23 31.54
C ILE A 835 -30.34 -21.51 32.73
N PHE A 836 -31.30 -20.60 32.49
CA PHE A 836 -32.04 -19.92 33.56
C PHE A 836 -32.82 -20.90 34.45
N ALA A 837 -33.50 -21.88 33.86
CA ALA A 837 -34.23 -22.89 34.64
C ALA A 837 -33.30 -23.73 35.51
N SER A 838 -32.13 -24.09 34.97
CA SER A 838 -31.10 -24.87 35.69
C SER A 838 -30.47 -24.04 36.81
N ALA A 839 -30.11 -22.79 36.54
CA ALA A 839 -29.58 -21.86 37.54
C ALA A 839 -30.59 -21.61 38.67
N TYR A 840 -31.88 -21.45 38.35
CA TYR A 840 -32.95 -21.32 39.34
C TYR A 840 -33.11 -22.59 40.19
N ALA A 841 -33.09 -23.77 39.58
CA ALA A 841 -33.18 -25.05 40.29
C ALA A 841 -31.99 -25.24 41.26
N ILE A 842 -30.77 -24.92 40.82
CA ILE A 842 -29.55 -25.01 41.62
C ILE A 842 -29.59 -24.01 42.78
N LYS A 843 -30.02 -22.76 42.55
CA LYS A 843 -30.20 -21.75 43.61
C LYS A 843 -31.20 -22.22 44.68
N LYS A 844 -32.26 -22.92 44.27
CA LYS A 844 -33.30 -23.44 45.19
C LYS A 844 -32.80 -24.62 46.04
N GLN A 845 -31.97 -25.51 45.48
CA GLN A 845 -31.42 -26.66 46.21
C GLN A 845 -30.15 -26.32 47.01
N CYS A 846 -29.39 -25.31 46.59
CA CYS A 846 -28.13 -24.91 47.19
C CYS A 846 -28.07 -23.38 47.39
N PRO A 847 -28.73 -22.83 48.43
CA PRO A 847 -28.86 -21.38 48.62
C PRO A 847 -27.52 -20.64 48.88
N ASN A 848 -26.47 -21.38 49.24
CA ASN A 848 -25.12 -20.84 49.48
C ASN A 848 -24.20 -20.88 48.26
N ILE A 849 -24.65 -21.37 47.11
CA ILE A 849 -23.88 -21.38 45.86
C ILE A 849 -24.30 -20.19 45.01
N PHE A 850 -23.33 -19.33 44.67
CA PHE A 850 -23.51 -18.27 43.69
C PHE A 850 -23.25 -18.85 42.30
N VAL A 851 -24.26 -18.86 41.44
CA VAL A 851 -24.18 -19.26 40.04
C VAL A 851 -24.27 -17.99 39.20
N TYR A 852 -23.28 -17.75 38.35
CA TYR A 852 -23.30 -16.68 37.33
C TYR A 852 -23.40 -17.33 35.95
N GLU A 853 -24.07 -16.63 35.02
CA GLU A 853 -24.25 -17.09 33.63
C GLU A 853 -22.95 -17.20 32.85
#